data_AF-A0A395RGK6-F1
#
_entry.id   AF-A0A395RGK6-F1
#
_cell.length_a   1.000
_cell.length_b   1.000
_cell.length_c   1.000
_cell.angle_alpha   90.00
_cell.angle_beta   90.00
_cell.angle_gamma   90.00
#
_symmetry.space_group_name_H-M   'P 1'
#
loop_
_entity.id
_entity.type
_entity.pdbx_description
1 polymer ?
#
loop_
_entity_poly.entity_id
_entity_poly.type
_entity_poly.pdbx_seq_one_letter_code
_entity_poly.pdbx_strand_id
1 'polypeptide(L)'
;MVQLKTFAVIAITLFGYALAAPTTPEGVDNRIPDSYIITLKSEIKPPTIKAHMKWVGDAHKRSLEKRGLEKRDGDNGVEKTFETEAGFRGYAGTFDPETIKEIKKSSAVAHVEPDQRVQLTWNASKRQEQPAQPSTEAGQDEDPSDKDDDDESLEKRDEINQTPSTWGLGTISHRKKGYTNYYYHKSSGSSSYAYLVDSGVRTTHKEFQGRAKNGWTAFRRDFTDRLGHGTHVAGILAGKTYGVAKKAKVISVKVFQGDSADLSVIMTGIEWAVNDIIKKKRQEFSVINLSLGVDGISGALNDIIKNAAKAGVIIVVAAGNQGKSASLTSPASAPQAITVGAIDNDWKIPDWSNYGSSVDVLAPGVNIVSASWLSDNGTYIEDGTSMACPHVSGLVLYAQSVYGIVGVKTTTNFIKKYATSNKIVGSRRGSPNRIANNNNFAQSLVGSSVLDAMLKSKEVTKISILSRRSVHLAEKDPRVNTIIHKDFTKYEPQVLDQLQGANGVVWALGISQLKVTKEEYVTITRDFPLAAAEALSTLSPTKEPFRFIYVSGYGATTSPGTFTSLFGRVKGEAERKLSELRTSKFHVETVRPCHVDAANHDAIKPHIPNPGMVYNALDLVFGPIIRTMLHSMHSPTERLGPFLTEMAMGKYDKDLDAGGNGILNLNGSRILENVAFQRLYRP
;
A
#
# COMPACT_ATOMS: atom_id res chain seq x y z
N MET A 1 -33.84 -42.85 -49.47
CA MET A 1 -33.49 -41.60 -50.17
C MET A 1 -34.64 -40.63 -49.94
N VAL A 2 -34.35 -39.42 -49.43
CA VAL A 2 -35.24 -38.27 -49.21
C VAL A 2 -36.29 -38.40 -48.08
N GLN A 3 -36.16 -37.54 -47.06
CA GLN A 3 -37.19 -36.57 -46.66
C GLN A 3 -36.63 -35.60 -45.60
N LEU A 4 -36.43 -34.33 -45.96
CA LEU A 4 -37.27 -33.24 -45.46
C LEU A 4 -36.97 -31.95 -46.24
N LYS A 5 -38.05 -31.38 -46.80
CA LYS A 5 -38.09 -30.07 -47.43
C LYS A 5 -38.35 -29.00 -46.37
N THR A 6 -37.89 -27.80 -46.70
CA THR A 6 -38.59 -26.49 -46.56
C THR A 6 -37.90 -25.47 -45.65
N PHE A 7 -37.32 -24.48 -46.32
CA PHE A 7 -36.99 -23.13 -45.87
C PHE A 7 -38.24 -22.37 -45.40
N ALA A 8 -38.14 -21.55 -44.34
CA ALA A 8 -38.86 -20.28 -44.26
C ALA A 8 -38.23 -19.31 -43.25
N VAL A 9 -37.93 -18.13 -43.76
CA VAL A 9 -37.65 -16.86 -43.09
C VAL A 9 -38.81 -16.47 -42.18
N ILE A 10 -38.53 -15.99 -40.95
CA ILE A 10 -39.49 -15.18 -40.18
C ILE A 10 -38.85 -13.85 -39.79
N ALA A 11 -39.53 -12.80 -40.20
CA ALA A 11 -39.24 -11.40 -40.05
C ALA A 11 -39.52 -10.88 -38.62
N ILE A 12 -38.67 -9.92 -38.24
CA ILE A 12 -38.95 -8.66 -37.53
C ILE A 12 -40.32 -8.60 -36.80
N THR A 13 -40.26 -8.59 -35.48
CA THR A 13 -41.24 -7.89 -34.63
C THR A 13 -40.51 -6.88 -33.76
N LEU A 14 -40.49 -5.64 -34.24
CA LEU A 14 -40.22 -4.42 -33.47
C LEU A 14 -41.36 -4.23 -32.46
N PHE A 15 -41.14 -4.57 -31.20
CA PHE A 15 -41.89 -4.00 -30.09
C PHE A 15 -41.00 -2.99 -29.38
N GLY A 16 -41.38 -1.71 -29.49
CA GLY A 16 -40.71 -0.60 -28.85
C GLY A 16 -40.78 -0.73 -27.33
N TYR A 17 -39.63 -0.99 -26.71
CA TYR A 17 -39.41 -0.54 -25.34
C TYR A 17 -39.11 0.96 -25.42
N ALA A 18 -40.13 1.78 -25.14
CA ALA A 18 -39.88 3.11 -24.65
C ALA A 18 -39.04 2.95 -23.38
N LEU A 19 -37.75 3.27 -23.47
CA LEU A 19 -36.90 3.49 -22.31
C LEU A 19 -37.54 4.63 -21.52
N ALA A 20 -38.38 4.28 -20.53
CA ALA A 20 -38.64 5.17 -19.43
C ALA A 20 -37.27 5.53 -18.86
N ALA A 21 -36.87 6.78 -19.05
CA ALA A 21 -35.66 7.31 -18.44
C ALA A 21 -35.72 6.94 -16.94
N PRO A 22 -34.63 6.42 -16.36
CA PRO A 22 -34.61 6.11 -14.94
C PRO A 22 -34.98 7.39 -14.21
N THR A 23 -36.16 7.40 -13.59
CA THR A 23 -36.56 8.44 -12.67
C THR A 23 -35.58 8.36 -11.51
N THR A 24 -34.70 9.35 -11.43
CA THR A 24 -33.85 9.59 -10.27
C THR A 24 -34.75 9.58 -9.04
N PRO A 25 -34.48 8.75 -8.02
CA PRO A 25 -35.12 8.92 -6.72
C PRO A 25 -34.91 10.38 -6.30
N GLU A 26 -35.96 11.03 -5.80
CA GLU A 26 -35.96 12.44 -5.38
C GLU A 26 -34.80 12.72 -4.41
N GLY A 27 -33.67 13.12 -4.97
CA GLY A 27 -32.53 13.65 -4.25
C GLY A 27 -32.73 15.15 -4.11
N VAL A 28 -32.48 15.68 -2.91
CA VAL A 28 -32.39 17.13 -2.68
C VAL A 28 -31.52 17.73 -3.79
N ASP A 29 -32.07 18.67 -4.57
CA ASP A 29 -31.31 19.34 -5.61
C ASP A 29 -30.20 20.17 -4.96
N ASN A 30 -29.00 19.60 -4.87
CA ASN A 30 -27.85 20.24 -4.26
C ASN A 30 -27.20 21.28 -5.18
N ARG A 31 -27.79 21.57 -6.35
CA ARG A 31 -27.30 22.61 -7.25
C ARG A 31 -27.49 23.98 -6.63
N ILE A 32 -26.51 24.85 -6.83
CA ILE A 32 -26.58 26.24 -6.44
C ILE A 32 -27.18 27.02 -7.62
N PRO A 33 -28.34 27.68 -7.46
CA PRO A 33 -28.97 28.43 -8.54
C PRO A 33 -28.01 29.41 -9.20
N ASP A 34 -28.04 29.45 -10.53
CA ASP A 34 -27.25 30.35 -11.40
C ASP A 34 -25.71 30.29 -11.21
N SER A 35 -25.20 29.37 -10.40
CA SER A 35 -23.76 29.17 -10.17
C SER A 35 -23.24 27.99 -10.99
N TYR A 36 -22.11 28.19 -11.66
CA TYR A 36 -21.52 27.23 -12.58
C TYR A 36 -20.02 27.10 -12.40
N ILE A 37 -19.52 25.89 -12.63
CA ILE A 37 -18.11 25.57 -12.81
C ILE A 37 -17.86 25.32 -14.30
N ILE A 38 -16.91 26.04 -14.86
CA ILE A 38 -16.50 25.95 -16.26
C ILE A 38 -15.06 25.45 -16.29
N THR A 39 -14.88 24.28 -16.89
CA THR A 39 -13.53 23.73 -17.11
C THR A 39 -13.09 24.03 -18.53
N LEU A 40 -11.85 24.48 -18.65
CA LEU A 40 -11.23 24.77 -19.93
C LEU A 40 -10.46 23.55 -20.45
N LYS A 41 -10.34 23.44 -21.78
CA LYS A 41 -9.57 22.37 -22.42
C LYS A 41 -8.09 22.48 -22.07
N SER A 42 -7.42 21.34 -21.89
CA SER A 42 -6.02 21.27 -21.44
C SER A 42 -5.00 21.84 -22.44
N GLU A 43 -5.36 21.89 -23.72
CA GLU A 43 -4.49 22.23 -24.85
C GLU A 43 -4.47 23.73 -25.19
N ILE A 44 -5.32 24.55 -24.56
CA ILE A 44 -5.38 25.98 -24.85
C ILE A 44 -4.19 26.72 -24.22
N LYS A 45 -3.59 27.64 -24.98
CA LYS A 45 -2.40 28.38 -24.55
C LYS A 45 -2.77 29.57 -23.65
N PRO A 46 -1.87 30.04 -22.77
CA PRO A 46 -2.15 31.17 -21.86
C PRO A 46 -2.74 32.44 -22.52
N PRO A 47 -2.29 32.88 -23.72
CA PRO A 47 -2.91 34.02 -24.39
C PRO A 47 -4.38 33.80 -24.74
N THR A 48 -4.73 32.58 -25.17
CA THR A 48 -6.11 32.19 -25.48
C THR A 48 -6.97 32.14 -24.23
N ILE A 49 -6.42 31.69 -23.09
CA ILE A 49 -7.10 31.72 -21.79
C ILE A 49 -7.43 33.16 -21.42
N LYS A 50 -6.46 34.07 -21.48
CA LYS A 50 -6.66 35.48 -21.15
C LYS A 50 -7.73 36.12 -22.06
N ALA A 51 -7.70 35.83 -23.36
CA ALA A 51 -8.71 36.30 -24.30
C ALA A 51 -10.11 35.73 -23.98
N HIS A 52 -10.20 34.44 -23.65
CA HIS A 52 -11.45 33.80 -23.23
C HIS A 52 -12.01 34.44 -21.95
N MET A 53 -11.19 34.63 -20.92
CA MET A 53 -11.63 35.24 -19.66
C MET A 53 -12.13 36.68 -19.86
N LYS A 54 -11.45 37.46 -20.70
CA LYS A 54 -11.93 38.80 -21.07
C LYS A 54 -13.27 38.73 -21.81
N TRP A 55 -13.38 37.84 -22.80
CA TRP A 55 -14.60 37.65 -23.57
C TRP A 55 -15.80 37.24 -22.70
N VAL A 56 -15.60 36.37 -21.71
CA VAL A 56 -16.65 35.96 -20.76
C VAL A 56 -17.18 37.16 -19.97
N GLY A 57 -16.28 38.02 -19.46
CA GLY A 57 -16.69 39.24 -18.76
C GLY A 57 -17.49 40.18 -19.66
N ASP A 58 -17.04 40.37 -20.91
CA ASP A 58 -17.74 41.20 -21.89
C ASP A 58 -19.10 40.59 -22.27
N ALA A 59 -19.20 39.27 -22.41
CA ALA A 59 -20.44 38.57 -22.74
C ALA A 59 -21.47 38.67 -21.62
N HIS A 60 -21.06 38.45 -20.37
CA HIS A 60 -21.93 38.59 -19.21
C HIS A 60 -22.46 40.03 -19.08
N LYS A 61 -21.57 41.02 -19.17
CA LYS A 61 -21.95 42.44 -19.13
C LYS A 61 -22.99 42.78 -20.21
N ARG A 62 -22.74 42.37 -21.46
CA ARG A 62 -23.69 42.59 -22.57
C ARG A 62 -25.05 41.93 -22.33
N SER A 63 -25.07 40.71 -21.77
CA SER A 63 -26.32 40.00 -21.47
C SER A 63 -27.17 40.74 -20.44
N LEU A 64 -26.55 41.21 -19.36
CA LEU A 64 -27.22 42.00 -18.32
C LEU A 64 -27.79 43.32 -18.88
N GLU A 65 -26.99 44.07 -19.64
CA GLU A 65 -27.40 45.34 -20.26
C GLU A 65 -28.60 45.15 -21.20
N LYS A 66 -28.60 44.10 -22.02
CA LYS A 66 -29.68 43.81 -22.98
C LYS A 66 -31.02 43.51 -22.30
N ARG A 67 -31.00 42.97 -21.09
CA ARG A 67 -32.20 42.60 -20.34
C ARG A 67 -32.77 43.75 -19.50
N GLY A 68 -32.13 44.91 -19.48
CA GLY A 68 -32.52 46.04 -18.63
C GLY A 68 -32.53 45.69 -17.14
N LEU A 69 -31.77 44.66 -16.74
CA LEU A 69 -31.69 44.23 -15.35
C LEU A 69 -30.65 45.10 -14.64
N GLU A 70 -31.04 45.74 -13.54
CA GLU A 70 -30.06 46.18 -12.55
C GLU A 70 -29.28 44.95 -12.08
N LYS A 71 -27.99 45.13 -11.80
CA LYS A 71 -27.12 44.05 -11.31
C LYS A 71 -27.75 43.47 -10.03
N ARG A 72 -28.29 42.26 -10.10
CA ARG A 72 -28.89 41.59 -8.94
C ARG A 72 -27.78 41.04 -8.04
N ASP A 73 -28.08 40.90 -6.75
CA ASP A 73 -27.26 40.08 -5.87
C ASP A 73 -27.18 38.66 -6.46
N GLY A 74 -25.98 38.24 -6.85
CA GLY A 74 -25.75 36.97 -7.52
C GLY A 74 -25.59 37.02 -9.06
N ASP A 75 -25.50 38.20 -9.69
CA ASP A 75 -25.06 38.33 -11.10
C ASP A 75 -23.61 38.87 -11.12
N ASN A 76 -22.65 38.09 -10.59
CA ASN A 76 -21.27 38.54 -10.38
C ASN A 76 -20.32 38.22 -11.54
N GLY A 77 -20.72 37.34 -12.46
CA GLY A 77 -19.84 36.81 -13.49
C GLY A 77 -18.81 35.87 -12.90
N VAL A 78 -17.55 35.98 -13.32
CA VAL A 78 -16.46 35.14 -12.80
C VAL A 78 -16.11 35.54 -11.36
N GLU A 79 -16.19 34.58 -10.44
CA GLU A 79 -15.89 34.80 -9.01
C GLU A 79 -14.61 34.09 -8.56
N LYS A 80 -14.31 32.93 -9.15
CA LYS A 80 -13.15 32.09 -8.82
C LYS A 80 -12.48 31.60 -10.08
N THR A 81 -11.16 31.47 -10.04
CA THR A 81 -10.36 30.89 -11.12
C THR A 81 -9.55 29.74 -10.57
N PHE A 82 -9.41 28.67 -11.36
CA PHE A 82 -8.60 27.51 -11.02
C PHE A 82 -7.42 27.42 -11.99
N GLU A 83 -6.21 27.43 -11.46
CA GLU A 83 -4.96 27.32 -12.20
C GLU A 83 -3.95 26.47 -11.42
N THR A 84 -3.89 25.18 -11.77
CA THR A 84 -2.91 24.28 -11.15
C THR A 84 -1.59 24.23 -11.92
N GLU A 85 -0.47 24.02 -11.24
CA GLU A 85 0.81 23.65 -11.83
C GLU A 85 0.72 22.29 -12.56
N ALA A 86 -0.31 21.50 -12.27
CA ALA A 86 -0.63 20.25 -12.95
C ALA A 86 -1.38 20.44 -14.29
N GLY A 87 -1.63 21.68 -14.72
CA GLY A 87 -2.26 22.00 -16.01
C GLY A 87 -3.79 21.99 -16.02
N PHE A 88 -4.46 21.85 -14.86
CA PHE A 88 -5.90 22.12 -14.76
C PHE A 88 -6.18 23.62 -14.85
N ARG A 89 -7.18 24.00 -15.65
CA ARG A 89 -7.62 25.39 -15.87
C ARG A 89 -9.15 25.45 -15.87
N GLY A 90 -9.72 26.40 -15.15
CA GLY A 90 -11.16 26.61 -15.09
C GLY A 90 -11.54 27.87 -14.33
N TYR A 91 -12.83 28.11 -14.20
CA TYR A 91 -13.37 29.17 -13.36
C TYR A 91 -14.76 28.81 -12.86
N ALA A 92 -15.17 29.45 -11.77
CA ALA A 92 -16.51 29.35 -11.24
C ALA A 92 -17.09 30.75 -11.03
N GLY A 93 -18.41 30.84 -11.08
CA GLY A 93 -19.10 32.09 -10.88
C GLY A 93 -20.58 32.00 -11.18
N THR A 94 -21.24 33.14 -11.03
CA THR A 94 -22.68 33.26 -11.22
C THR A 94 -22.98 33.94 -12.55
N PHE A 95 -23.83 33.29 -13.36
CA PHE A 95 -24.08 33.70 -14.73
C PHE A 95 -25.54 33.50 -15.09
N ASP A 96 -26.08 34.46 -15.85
CA ASP A 96 -27.42 34.30 -16.42
C ASP A 96 -27.47 33.20 -17.50
N PRO A 97 -28.65 32.61 -17.77
CA PRO A 97 -28.78 31.51 -18.72
C PRO A 97 -28.28 31.79 -20.15
N GLU A 98 -28.40 33.03 -20.64
CA GLU A 98 -27.93 33.38 -21.99
C GLU A 98 -26.41 33.46 -22.03
N THR A 99 -25.78 34.01 -20.99
CA THR A 99 -24.31 33.96 -20.86
C THR A 99 -23.79 32.53 -20.84
N ILE A 100 -24.43 31.62 -20.10
CA ILE A 100 -24.04 30.20 -20.08
C ILE A 100 -24.22 29.53 -21.45
N LYS A 101 -25.27 29.89 -22.18
CA LYS A 101 -25.50 29.40 -23.54
C LYS A 101 -24.41 29.88 -24.51
N GLU A 102 -23.88 31.09 -24.34
CA GLU A 102 -22.70 31.56 -25.08
C GLU A 102 -21.42 30.82 -24.65
N ILE A 103 -21.16 30.70 -23.34
CA ILE A 103 -19.98 30.00 -22.81
C ILE A 103 -19.89 28.56 -23.32
N LYS A 104 -21.01 27.83 -23.33
CA LYS A 104 -21.09 26.44 -23.84
C LYS A 104 -20.69 26.30 -25.31
N LYS A 105 -20.77 27.38 -26.11
CA LYS A 105 -20.37 27.37 -27.53
C LYS A 105 -18.90 27.72 -27.74
N SER A 106 -18.19 28.19 -26.71
CA SER A 106 -16.78 28.54 -26.83
C SER A 106 -15.93 27.30 -27.11
N SER A 107 -15.04 27.39 -28.11
CA SER A 107 -14.12 26.31 -28.45
C SER A 107 -13.08 26.03 -27.36
N ALA A 108 -12.87 26.95 -26.42
CA ALA A 108 -11.96 26.81 -25.28
C ALA A 108 -12.55 26.00 -24.11
N VAL A 109 -13.88 25.86 -24.05
CA VAL A 109 -14.58 25.21 -22.94
C VAL A 109 -14.62 23.70 -23.15
N ALA A 110 -14.25 22.93 -22.12
CA ALA A 110 -14.34 21.47 -22.11
C ALA A 110 -15.72 21.02 -21.60
N HIS A 111 -16.17 21.58 -20.48
CA HIS A 111 -17.49 21.32 -19.93
C HIS A 111 -17.96 22.48 -19.04
N VAL A 112 -19.29 22.59 -18.91
CA VAL A 112 -19.98 23.51 -18.01
C VAL A 112 -20.92 22.69 -17.15
N GLU A 113 -20.74 22.75 -15.84
CA GLU A 113 -21.61 22.07 -14.88
C GLU A 113 -22.11 23.05 -13.81
N PRO A 114 -23.32 22.84 -13.25
CA PRO A 114 -23.77 23.64 -12.12
C PRO A 114 -22.84 23.42 -10.92
N ASP A 115 -22.55 24.48 -10.17
CA ASP A 115 -21.91 24.36 -8.87
C ASP A 115 -22.88 23.66 -7.89
N GLN A 116 -22.33 22.96 -6.92
CA GLN A 116 -23.09 22.09 -6.04
C GLN A 116 -22.66 22.27 -4.60
N ARG A 117 -23.63 22.21 -3.68
CA ARG A 117 -23.36 22.14 -2.25
C ARG A 117 -22.91 20.73 -1.89
N VAL A 118 -21.70 20.64 -1.38
CA VAL A 118 -21.11 19.41 -0.85
C VAL A 118 -21.38 19.37 0.64
N GLN A 119 -21.97 18.28 1.13
CA GLN A 119 -22.16 18.05 2.55
C GLN A 119 -21.23 16.93 3.02
N LEU A 120 -20.52 17.16 4.12
CA LEU A 120 -19.83 16.09 4.83
C LEU A 120 -20.91 15.20 5.44
N THR A 121 -21.08 14.00 4.89
CA THR A 121 -22.09 13.03 5.34
C THR A 121 -21.38 11.90 6.09
N TRP A 122 -21.49 11.87 7.41
CA TRP A 122 -20.95 10.78 8.24
C TRP A 122 -21.86 10.58 9.45
N ASN A 123 -21.89 9.36 9.99
CA ASN A 123 -22.69 9.11 11.19
C ASN A 123 -21.84 9.45 12.41
N ALA A 124 -22.17 10.57 13.06
CA ALA A 124 -21.61 10.97 14.34
C ALA A 124 -22.23 10.15 15.48
N SER A 125 -22.33 8.84 15.30
CA SER A 125 -23.14 7.89 16.07
C SER A 125 -22.82 7.93 17.58
N LYS A 126 -21.65 8.47 17.98
CA LYS A 126 -21.28 8.71 19.38
C LYS A 126 -20.43 9.99 19.55
N ARG A 127 -21.03 11.15 19.34
CA ARG A 127 -20.43 12.47 19.67
C ARG A 127 -20.38 12.74 21.20
N GLN A 128 -19.79 11.82 21.97
CA GLN A 128 -19.34 12.09 23.34
C GLN A 128 -17.80 12.04 23.40
N GLU A 129 -17.16 13.14 23.79
CA GLU A 129 -15.70 13.20 23.90
C GLU A 129 -15.24 12.20 24.97
N GLN A 130 -14.24 11.39 24.63
CA GLN A 130 -13.64 10.42 25.53
C GLN A 130 -12.19 10.81 25.82
N PRO A 131 -11.69 10.56 27.05
CA PRO A 131 -10.27 10.76 27.35
C PRO A 131 -9.41 9.87 26.45
N ALA A 132 -8.26 10.41 26.01
CA ALA A 132 -7.29 9.64 25.24
C ALA A 132 -6.93 8.34 25.95
N GLN A 133 -6.87 7.27 25.17
CA GLN A 133 -6.45 5.95 25.67
C GLN A 133 -4.93 5.93 25.82
N PRO A 134 -4.38 5.51 26.97
CA PRO A 134 -2.94 5.28 27.09
C PRO A 134 -2.52 4.15 26.14
N SER A 135 -1.38 4.33 25.47
CA SER A 135 -0.74 3.28 24.69
C SER A 135 0.72 3.18 25.08
N THR A 136 1.23 1.96 25.14
CA THR A 136 2.65 1.67 25.38
C THR A 136 3.29 1.21 24.08
N GLU A 137 4.46 1.77 23.74
CA GLU A 137 5.25 1.35 22.59
C GLU A 137 6.44 0.52 23.10
N ALA A 138 6.38 -0.80 22.93
CA ALA A 138 7.52 -1.63 23.27
C ALA A 138 8.65 -1.35 22.25
N GLY A 139 9.78 -0.80 22.74
CA GLY A 139 10.94 -0.45 21.91
C GLY A 139 11.33 1.05 21.88
N GLN A 140 10.77 1.89 22.75
CA GLN A 140 11.18 3.30 22.92
C GLN A 140 11.67 3.68 24.33
N ASP A 141 11.70 2.75 25.28
CA ASP A 141 12.10 3.06 26.66
C ASP A 141 13.63 3.01 26.83
N GLU A 142 14.30 4.10 26.45
CA GLU A 142 15.48 4.56 27.19
C GLU A 142 15.23 6.02 27.59
N ASP A 143 15.16 6.23 28.90
CA ASP A 143 15.05 7.52 29.57
C ASP A 143 16.32 8.34 29.27
N PRO A 144 16.24 9.59 28.78
CA PRO A 144 17.42 10.40 28.46
C PRO A 144 18.22 10.88 29.68
N SER A 145 17.84 10.49 30.90
CA SER A 145 18.41 11.03 32.14
C SER A 145 19.55 10.23 32.77
N ASP A 146 19.85 9.01 32.33
CA ASP A 146 21.09 8.30 32.72
C ASP A 146 22.20 8.59 31.71
N LYS A 147 22.87 9.73 31.92
CA LYS A 147 24.25 9.90 31.47
C LYS A 147 25.14 9.29 32.54
N ASP A 148 25.77 8.17 32.22
CA ASP A 148 27.22 8.00 32.31
C ASP A 148 27.61 6.56 31.88
N ASP A 149 28.66 6.51 31.06
CA ASP A 149 29.54 5.39 30.71
C ASP A 149 29.10 4.25 29.76
N ASP A 150 29.91 4.15 28.70
CA ASP A 150 30.29 2.99 27.88
C ASP A 150 29.34 2.39 26.82
N ASP A 151 29.63 2.79 25.58
CA ASP A 151 29.82 1.98 24.36
C ASP A 151 28.81 0.88 23.92
N GLU A 152 28.44 0.97 22.63
CA GLU A 152 27.76 -0.02 21.77
C GLU A 152 26.39 -0.64 22.19
N SER A 153 25.25 -0.04 21.78
CA SER A 153 24.06 -0.83 21.34
C SER A 153 22.98 -0.13 20.46
N LEU A 154 23.26 1.00 19.82
CA LEU A 154 22.24 1.91 19.22
C LEU A 154 21.50 1.47 17.93
N GLU A 155 21.54 0.21 17.48
CA GLU A 155 20.87 -0.19 16.22
C GLU A 155 19.66 -1.13 16.34
N LYS A 156 19.21 -1.47 17.55
CA LYS A 156 18.48 -2.73 17.73
C LYS A 156 16.99 -2.84 17.38
N ARG A 157 16.20 -1.79 17.08
CA ARG A 157 14.76 -1.98 16.72
C ARG A 157 14.20 -0.95 15.71
N ASP A 158 14.16 -1.34 14.44
CA ASP A 158 13.54 -0.55 13.36
C ASP A 158 12.01 -0.74 13.27
N GLU A 159 11.45 -1.76 13.91
CA GLU A 159 10.01 -2.01 13.97
C GLU A 159 9.50 -1.84 15.40
N ILE A 160 8.33 -1.22 15.54
CA ILE A 160 7.68 -0.88 16.80
C ILE A 160 6.36 -1.65 16.87
N ASN A 161 6.09 -2.23 18.04
CA ASN A 161 4.81 -2.82 18.37
C ASN A 161 4.06 -1.91 19.34
N GLN A 162 3.03 -1.21 18.85
CA GLN A 162 2.14 -0.45 19.71
C GLN A 162 1.06 -1.38 20.27
N THR A 163 1.02 -1.53 21.59
CA THR A 163 -0.02 -2.28 22.29
C THR A 163 -0.46 -1.49 23.53
N PRO A 164 -1.78 -1.23 23.74
CA PRO A 164 -2.86 -1.48 22.79
C PRO A 164 -2.86 -0.49 21.60
N SER A 165 -3.49 -0.88 20.51
CA SER A 165 -3.87 -0.06 19.37
C SER A 165 -5.37 -0.18 19.09
N THR A 166 -5.90 0.68 18.22
CA THR A 166 -7.27 0.52 17.71
C THR A 166 -7.39 -0.75 16.88
N TRP A 167 -8.61 -1.29 16.78
CA TRP A 167 -8.92 -2.43 15.90
C TRP A 167 -8.64 -2.08 14.42
N GLY A 168 -8.79 -0.81 14.04
CA GLY A 168 -8.50 -0.32 12.69
C GLY A 168 -7.02 -0.46 12.35
N LEU A 169 -6.14 0.01 13.24
CA LEU A 169 -4.69 -0.21 13.12
C LEU A 169 -4.35 -1.71 13.14
N GLY A 170 -5.00 -2.48 14.01
CA GLY A 170 -4.83 -3.95 14.05
C GLY A 170 -5.19 -4.62 12.72
N THR A 171 -6.29 -4.19 12.08
CA THR A 171 -6.77 -4.72 10.79
C THR A 171 -5.83 -4.39 9.64
N ILE A 172 -5.28 -3.17 9.59
CA ILE A 172 -4.30 -2.82 8.53
C ILE A 172 -2.89 -3.37 8.82
N SER A 173 -2.63 -3.83 10.04
CA SER A 173 -1.38 -4.51 10.38
C SER A 173 -1.47 -6.00 10.09
N HIS A 174 -2.57 -6.67 10.44
CA HIS A 174 -2.68 -8.12 10.41
C HIS A 174 -3.51 -8.66 9.24
N ARG A 175 -3.30 -9.93 8.91
CA ARG A 175 -4.06 -10.65 7.87
C ARG A 175 -5.21 -11.49 8.43
N LYS A 176 -5.46 -11.40 9.74
CA LYS A 176 -6.55 -12.04 10.49
C LYS A 176 -7.23 -10.98 11.38
N LYS A 177 -8.51 -11.17 11.70
CA LYS A 177 -9.29 -10.27 12.57
C LYS A 177 -8.93 -10.43 14.05
N GLY A 178 -9.35 -9.47 14.87
CA GLY A 178 -9.27 -9.54 16.34
C GLY A 178 -7.97 -9.02 16.97
N TYR A 179 -7.07 -8.42 16.18
CA TYR A 179 -5.83 -7.85 16.69
C TYR A 179 -6.06 -6.42 17.18
N THR A 180 -5.49 -6.11 18.34
CA THR A 180 -5.52 -4.80 19.00
C THR A 180 -4.11 -4.27 19.23
N ASN A 181 -3.19 -4.63 18.34
CA ASN A 181 -1.83 -4.12 18.30
C ASN A 181 -1.45 -3.72 16.87
N TYR A 182 -0.51 -2.78 16.75
CA TYR A 182 -0.06 -2.23 15.47
C TYR A 182 1.45 -2.41 15.34
N TYR A 183 1.87 -3.25 14.40
CA TYR A 183 3.28 -3.37 14.02
C TYR A 183 3.58 -2.42 12.88
N TYR A 184 4.56 -1.55 13.08
CA TYR A 184 4.93 -0.55 12.10
C TYR A 184 6.42 -0.24 12.14
N HIS A 185 6.97 0.20 11.01
CA HIS A 185 8.36 0.61 10.94
C HIS A 185 8.56 2.00 11.57
N LYS A 186 9.64 2.20 12.33
CA LYS A 186 9.97 3.46 13.02
C LYS A 186 10.08 4.66 12.07
N SER A 187 10.33 4.42 10.78
CA SER A 187 10.36 5.49 9.76
C SER A 187 8.99 5.84 9.18
N SER A 188 7.89 5.19 9.58
CA SER A 188 6.54 5.39 9.03
C SER A 188 6.12 6.87 9.01
N GLY A 189 6.05 7.45 7.82
CA GLY A 189 5.71 8.87 7.57
C GLY A 189 6.88 9.85 7.70
N SER A 190 8.12 9.38 7.85
CA SER A 190 9.29 10.27 8.00
C SER A 190 9.48 11.12 6.75
N SER A 191 9.69 12.42 6.97
CA SER A 191 9.84 13.42 5.90
C SER A 191 8.64 13.52 4.94
N SER A 192 7.48 12.99 5.33
CA SER A 192 6.26 12.99 4.52
C SER A 192 5.24 14.05 4.93
N TYR A 193 4.32 14.40 4.02
CA TYR A 193 3.33 15.45 4.18
C TYR A 193 1.92 14.95 3.81
N ALA A 194 1.00 15.01 4.77
CA ALA A 194 -0.41 14.73 4.58
C ALA A 194 -1.17 16.05 4.38
N TYR A 195 -1.75 16.27 3.20
CA TYR A 195 -2.59 17.43 2.92
C TYR A 195 -4.05 17.06 3.15
N LEU A 196 -4.69 17.72 4.11
CA LEU A 196 -6.05 17.43 4.54
C LEU A 196 -6.97 18.54 4.03
N VAL A 197 -7.67 18.29 2.91
CA VAL A 197 -8.67 19.22 2.38
C VAL A 197 -10.00 18.90 3.04
N ASP A 198 -10.35 19.64 4.09
CA ASP A 198 -11.44 19.30 5.00
C ASP A 198 -11.96 20.54 5.77
N SER A 199 -12.60 20.33 6.93
CA SER A 199 -13.14 21.32 7.86
C SER A 199 -12.09 22.06 8.70
N GLY A 200 -10.81 21.74 8.53
CA GLY A 200 -9.70 22.28 9.33
C GLY A 200 -9.03 21.17 10.14
N VAL A 201 -8.02 21.53 10.93
CA VAL A 201 -7.38 20.60 11.88
C VAL A 201 -7.05 21.38 13.15
N ARG A 202 -7.38 20.85 14.33
CA ARG A 202 -6.86 21.32 15.62
C ARG A 202 -5.36 21.00 15.70
N THR A 203 -4.54 21.88 15.17
CA THR A 203 -3.07 21.68 15.10
C THR A 203 -2.39 21.59 16.46
N THR A 204 -3.04 22.07 17.52
CA THR A 204 -2.58 22.01 18.92
C THR A 204 -2.79 20.65 19.58
N HIS A 205 -3.55 19.74 18.97
CA HIS A 205 -3.85 18.44 19.56
C HIS A 205 -2.57 17.61 19.79
N LYS A 206 -2.43 16.99 20.97
CA LYS A 206 -1.21 16.26 21.36
C LYS A 206 -0.89 15.07 20.47
N GLU A 207 -1.90 14.48 19.82
CA GLU A 207 -1.70 13.44 18.79
C GLU A 207 -0.76 13.88 17.67
N PHE A 208 -0.67 15.17 17.37
CA PHE A 208 0.21 15.64 16.29
C PHE A 208 1.62 15.98 16.76
N GLN A 209 1.88 16.13 18.07
CA GLN A 209 3.21 16.43 18.62
C GLN A 209 3.93 17.57 17.87
N GLY A 210 3.21 18.64 17.51
CA GLY A 210 3.73 19.77 16.74
C GLY A 210 3.96 19.52 15.24
N ARG A 211 3.62 18.34 14.71
CA ARG A 211 3.75 17.98 13.29
C ARG A 211 2.61 18.52 12.42
N ALA A 212 1.52 19.00 13.02
CA ALA A 212 0.40 19.61 12.29
C ALA A 212 0.57 21.13 12.14
N LYS A 213 0.28 21.66 10.94
CA LYS A 213 0.38 23.07 10.60
C LYS A 213 -0.77 23.53 9.71
N ASN A 214 -1.10 24.81 9.83
CA ASN A 214 -2.05 25.47 8.95
C ASN A 214 -1.40 25.73 7.58
N GLY A 215 -2.01 25.21 6.52
CA GLY A 215 -1.58 25.43 5.14
C GLY A 215 -2.37 26.55 4.48
N TRP A 216 -3.67 26.32 4.27
CA TRP A 216 -4.56 27.26 3.58
C TRP A 216 -5.98 27.18 4.12
N THR A 217 -6.74 28.25 3.92
CA THR A 217 -8.16 28.32 4.27
C THR A 217 -8.91 29.16 3.25
N ALA A 218 -10.12 28.73 2.90
CA ALA A 218 -11.06 29.48 2.09
C ALA A 218 -11.64 30.70 2.84
N PHE A 219 -11.49 30.74 4.17
CA PHE A 219 -12.12 31.72 5.05
C PHE A 219 -11.07 32.66 5.61
N ARG A 220 -11.32 33.98 5.57
CA ARG A 220 -10.40 35.08 5.90
C ARG A 220 -9.52 34.80 7.15
N ARG A 221 -8.36 34.16 6.94
CA ARG A 221 -7.39 33.72 7.96
C ARG A 221 -7.97 32.88 9.10
N ASP A 222 -9.11 32.25 8.89
CA ASP A 222 -9.75 31.38 9.87
C ASP A 222 -9.37 29.92 9.60
N PHE A 223 -8.54 29.35 10.46
CA PHE A 223 -8.06 27.96 10.34
C PHE A 223 -8.71 27.01 11.35
N THR A 224 -9.56 27.54 12.23
CA THR A 224 -10.12 26.77 13.34
C THR A 224 -11.04 25.68 12.83
N ASP A 225 -10.76 24.44 13.23
CA ASP A 225 -11.69 23.34 13.06
C ASP A 225 -12.81 23.44 14.10
N ARG A 226 -14.02 23.79 13.64
CA ARG A 226 -15.22 23.89 14.48
C ARG A 226 -16.15 22.69 14.32
N LEU A 227 -15.88 21.84 13.32
CA LEU A 227 -16.74 20.72 12.97
C LEU A 227 -16.18 19.41 13.51
N GLY A 228 -14.85 19.25 13.42
CA GLY A 228 -14.14 18.10 13.96
C GLY A 228 -13.68 17.05 12.99
N HIS A 229 -14.37 16.96 11.86
CA HIS A 229 -14.15 15.92 10.86
C HIS A 229 -12.69 15.90 10.39
N GLY A 230 -12.10 17.07 10.12
CA GLY A 230 -10.74 17.15 9.63
C GLY A 230 -9.69 16.81 10.69
N THR A 231 -9.93 17.19 11.95
CA THR A 231 -9.09 16.77 13.09
C THR A 231 -9.11 15.25 13.28
N HIS A 232 -10.30 14.64 13.20
CA HIS A 232 -10.47 13.18 13.33
C HIS A 232 -9.74 12.43 12.21
N VAL A 233 -9.97 12.84 10.96
CA VAL A 233 -9.31 12.28 9.77
C VAL A 233 -7.78 12.44 9.85
N ALA A 234 -7.28 13.61 10.27
CA ALA A 234 -5.86 13.85 10.45
C ALA A 234 -5.25 12.92 11.53
N GLY A 235 -5.98 12.65 12.61
CA GLY A 235 -5.54 11.74 13.67
C GLY A 235 -5.39 10.29 13.20
N ILE A 236 -6.31 9.80 12.35
CA ILE A 236 -6.22 8.43 11.77
C ILE A 236 -5.02 8.33 10.82
N LEU A 237 -4.72 9.41 10.10
CA LEU A 237 -3.62 9.41 9.14
C LEU A 237 -2.26 9.48 9.84
N ALA A 238 -2.08 10.43 10.77
CA ALA A 238 -0.77 10.81 11.29
C ALA A 238 -0.71 11.07 12.81
N GLY A 239 -1.74 10.71 13.58
CA GLY A 239 -1.71 10.79 15.04
C GLY A 239 -0.64 9.89 15.68
N LYS A 240 -0.10 10.29 16.83
CA LYS A 240 0.84 9.50 17.63
C LYS A 240 0.25 8.14 17.98
N THR A 241 -0.97 8.12 18.51
CA THR A 241 -1.65 6.92 19.02
C THR A 241 -2.51 6.28 17.94
N TYR A 242 -3.27 7.10 17.20
CA TYR A 242 -4.30 6.64 16.25
C TYR A 242 -3.82 6.57 14.80
N GLY A 243 -2.66 7.19 14.51
CA GLY A 243 -2.16 7.34 13.15
C GLY A 243 -1.47 6.11 12.59
N VAL A 244 -1.64 5.91 11.28
CA VAL A 244 -0.88 4.95 10.47
C VAL A 244 0.55 5.46 10.18
N ALA A 245 0.67 6.69 9.69
CA ALA A 245 1.92 7.34 9.32
C ALA A 245 2.41 8.28 10.44
N LYS A 246 2.84 7.69 11.56
CA LYS A 246 3.06 8.40 12.83
C LYS A 246 4.11 9.53 12.80
N LYS A 247 5.01 9.59 11.80
CA LYS A 247 5.97 10.69 11.64
C LYS A 247 5.59 11.72 10.59
N ALA A 248 4.46 11.53 9.90
CA ALA A 248 4.03 12.45 8.86
C ALA A 248 3.67 13.84 9.43
N LYS A 249 3.95 14.88 8.64
CA LYS A 249 3.52 16.25 8.90
C LYS A 249 2.13 16.46 8.33
N VAL A 250 1.23 17.04 9.11
CA VAL A 250 -0.15 17.33 8.68
C VAL A 250 -0.22 18.78 8.20
N ILE A 251 -0.74 19.00 7.00
CA ILE A 251 -1.01 20.31 6.39
C ILE A 251 -2.52 20.48 6.27
N SER A 252 -3.08 21.36 7.09
CA SER A 252 -4.51 21.66 7.07
C SER A 252 -4.88 22.58 5.90
N VAL A 253 -5.87 22.17 5.10
CA VAL A 253 -6.44 22.92 3.99
C VAL A 253 -7.95 23.04 4.23
N LYS A 254 -8.37 24.14 4.84
CA LYS A 254 -9.75 24.32 5.32
C LYS A 254 -10.66 24.83 4.19
N VAL A 255 -11.67 24.04 3.83
CA VAL A 255 -12.69 24.34 2.81
C VAL A 255 -14.12 24.33 3.35
N PHE A 256 -14.36 23.83 4.57
CA PHE A 256 -15.67 23.89 5.23
C PHE A 256 -15.65 24.83 6.44
N GLN A 257 -16.74 25.58 6.65
CA GLN A 257 -16.97 26.37 7.88
C GLN A 257 -18.08 25.74 8.76
N GLY A 258 -19.08 25.14 8.12
CA GLY A 258 -20.06 24.24 8.74
C GLY A 258 -19.92 22.81 8.21
N ASP A 259 -21.02 22.07 8.12
CA ASP A 259 -21.06 20.72 7.56
C ASP A 259 -21.15 20.69 6.01
N SER A 260 -21.23 21.85 5.38
CA SER A 260 -21.33 21.97 3.93
C SER A 260 -20.48 23.12 3.36
N ALA A 261 -20.11 22.99 2.09
CA ALA A 261 -19.36 23.95 1.31
C ALA A 261 -19.67 23.80 -0.18
N ASP A 262 -19.51 24.87 -0.96
CA ASP A 262 -19.67 24.82 -2.41
C ASP A 262 -18.52 24.03 -3.04
N LEU A 263 -18.80 23.24 -4.07
CA LEU A 263 -17.80 22.44 -4.77
C LEU A 263 -16.69 23.35 -5.34
N SER A 264 -17.05 24.53 -5.85
CA SER A 264 -16.07 25.52 -6.30
C SER A 264 -15.08 25.94 -5.19
N VAL A 265 -15.53 26.06 -3.93
CA VAL A 265 -14.65 26.35 -2.79
C VAL A 265 -13.73 25.17 -2.50
N ILE A 266 -14.25 23.94 -2.51
CA ILE A 266 -13.43 22.74 -2.29
C ILE A 266 -12.34 22.62 -3.36
N MET A 267 -12.69 22.90 -4.62
CA MET A 267 -11.74 22.89 -5.73
C MET A 267 -10.59 23.89 -5.55
N THR A 268 -10.82 25.07 -4.97
CA THR A 268 -9.73 26.01 -4.65
C THR A 268 -8.77 25.45 -3.58
N GLY A 269 -9.26 24.66 -2.63
CA GLY A 269 -8.41 23.96 -1.66
C GLY A 269 -7.58 22.85 -2.30
N ILE A 270 -8.17 22.07 -3.21
CA ILE A 270 -7.46 21.03 -3.98
C ILE A 270 -6.38 21.68 -4.84
N GLU A 271 -6.72 22.76 -5.55
CA GLU A 271 -5.77 23.54 -6.35
C GLU A 271 -4.58 24.00 -5.51
N TRP A 272 -4.84 24.62 -4.35
CA TRP A 272 -3.78 25.09 -3.47
C TRP A 272 -2.86 23.94 -3.02
N ALA A 273 -3.43 22.81 -2.60
CA ALA A 273 -2.66 21.65 -2.15
C ALA A 273 -1.78 21.08 -3.27
N VAL A 274 -2.34 20.90 -4.47
CA VAL A 274 -1.61 20.43 -5.66
C VAL A 274 -0.46 21.39 -6.00
N ASN A 275 -0.72 22.69 -6.00
CA ASN A 275 0.28 23.71 -6.29
C ASN A 275 1.39 23.74 -5.25
N ASP A 276 1.05 23.65 -3.96
CA ASP A 276 2.05 23.63 -2.88
C ASP A 276 2.97 22.40 -2.99
N ILE A 277 2.39 21.22 -3.26
CA ILE A 277 3.14 19.98 -3.44
C ILE A 277 4.11 20.08 -4.62
N ILE A 278 3.63 20.54 -5.78
CA ILE A 278 4.44 20.62 -7.00
C ILE A 278 5.54 21.67 -6.86
N LYS A 279 5.20 22.88 -6.40
CA LYS A 279 6.17 23.98 -6.23
C LYS A 279 7.28 23.61 -5.25
N LYS A 280 6.96 22.85 -4.20
CA LYS A 280 7.92 22.38 -3.20
C LYS A 280 8.57 21.03 -3.55
N LYS A 281 8.26 20.47 -4.73
CA LYS A 281 8.80 19.18 -5.22
C LYS A 281 8.57 18.02 -4.25
N ARG A 282 7.35 17.91 -3.70
CA ARG A 282 7.00 16.93 -2.65
C ARG A 282 6.15 15.76 -3.13
N GLN A 283 5.99 15.58 -4.44
CA GLN A 283 5.12 14.55 -5.04
C GLN A 283 5.42 13.15 -4.50
N GLU A 284 6.69 12.84 -4.26
CA GLU A 284 7.15 11.52 -3.80
C GLU A 284 6.98 11.28 -2.29
N PHE A 285 6.64 12.32 -1.54
CA PHE A 285 6.53 12.27 -0.07
C PHE A 285 5.22 12.89 0.42
N SER A 286 4.22 13.05 -0.45
CA SER A 286 2.95 13.66 -0.10
C SER A 286 1.75 12.85 -0.56
N VAL A 287 0.65 13.03 0.16
CA VAL A 287 -0.68 12.55 -0.21
C VAL A 287 -1.72 13.62 0.10
N ILE A 288 -2.70 13.79 -0.78
CA ILE A 288 -3.91 14.56 -0.49
C ILE A 288 -5.01 13.59 -0.08
N ASN A 289 -5.60 13.83 1.08
CA ASN A 289 -6.75 13.08 1.57
C ASN A 289 -8.04 13.89 1.33
N LEU A 290 -8.96 13.33 0.55
CA LEU A 290 -10.29 13.89 0.31
C LEU A 290 -11.36 12.97 0.92
N SER A 291 -11.64 13.18 2.20
CA SER A 291 -12.73 12.50 2.93
C SER A 291 -14.06 13.22 2.71
N LEU A 292 -14.38 13.52 1.44
CA LEU A 292 -15.53 14.32 1.01
C LEU A 292 -15.96 13.91 -0.41
N GLY A 293 -17.16 14.29 -0.81
CA GLY A 293 -17.62 14.07 -2.18
C GLY A 293 -19.03 14.57 -2.44
N VAL A 294 -19.37 14.71 -3.71
CA VAL A 294 -20.70 15.04 -4.20
C VAL A 294 -21.50 13.79 -4.53
N ASP A 295 -22.81 13.89 -4.33
CA ASP A 295 -23.75 12.94 -4.92
C ASP A 295 -23.92 13.29 -6.41
N GLY A 296 -23.39 12.43 -7.29
CA GLY A 296 -23.37 12.66 -8.73
C GLY A 296 -21.96 12.78 -9.28
N ILE A 297 -21.85 12.92 -10.61
CA ILE A 297 -20.58 13.04 -11.31
C ILE A 297 -20.27 14.51 -11.56
N SER A 298 -19.10 14.94 -11.11
CA SER A 298 -18.50 16.23 -11.47
C SER A 298 -17.33 15.99 -12.41
N GLY A 299 -17.45 16.53 -13.62
CA GLY A 299 -16.37 16.53 -14.61
C GLY A 299 -15.17 17.32 -14.10
N ALA A 300 -15.42 18.47 -13.46
CA ALA A 300 -14.37 19.38 -13.03
C ALA A 300 -13.54 18.78 -11.89
N LEU A 301 -14.20 18.13 -10.92
CA LEU A 301 -13.53 17.44 -9.82
C LEU A 301 -12.74 16.21 -10.30
N ASN A 302 -13.29 15.44 -11.25
CA ASN A 302 -12.56 14.31 -11.83
C ASN A 302 -11.32 14.78 -12.63
N ASP A 303 -11.44 15.87 -13.40
CA ASP A 303 -10.35 16.38 -14.24
C ASP A 303 -9.21 17.02 -13.43
N ILE A 304 -9.51 17.76 -12.34
CA ILE A 304 -8.45 18.30 -11.46
C ILE A 304 -7.66 17.17 -10.80
N ILE A 305 -8.33 16.09 -10.38
CA ILE A 305 -7.67 14.90 -9.80
C ILE A 305 -6.83 14.17 -10.85
N LYS A 306 -7.37 13.97 -12.06
CA LYS A 306 -6.65 13.36 -13.17
C LYS A 306 -5.39 14.14 -13.53
N ASN A 307 -5.45 15.46 -13.56
CA ASN A 307 -4.28 16.31 -13.85
C ASN A 307 -3.26 16.26 -12.71
N ALA A 308 -3.70 16.35 -11.45
CA ALA A 308 -2.84 16.19 -10.29
C ALA A 308 -2.10 14.84 -10.31
N ALA A 309 -2.80 13.75 -10.62
CA ALA A 309 -2.22 12.42 -10.72
C ALA A 309 -1.21 12.29 -11.86
N LYS A 310 -1.48 12.90 -13.03
CA LYS A 310 -0.51 12.98 -14.13
C LYS A 310 0.77 13.72 -13.72
N ALA A 311 0.65 14.72 -12.86
CA ALA A 311 1.78 15.46 -12.29
C ALA A 311 2.46 14.74 -11.10
N GLY A 312 2.06 13.52 -10.78
CA GLY A 312 2.66 12.69 -9.72
C GLY A 312 2.06 12.90 -8.33
N VAL A 313 1.03 13.73 -8.16
CA VAL A 313 0.36 13.96 -6.88
C VAL A 313 -0.63 12.83 -6.61
N ILE A 314 -0.46 12.12 -5.49
CA ILE A 314 -1.35 11.05 -5.07
C ILE A 314 -2.53 11.63 -4.29
N ILE A 315 -3.75 11.28 -4.70
CA ILE A 315 -4.99 11.67 -4.05
C ILE A 315 -5.76 10.41 -3.64
N VAL A 316 -6.11 10.32 -2.37
CA VAL A 316 -6.91 9.24 -1.78
C VAL A 316 -8.28 9.80 -1.45
N VAL A 317 -9.34 9.08 -1.84
CA VAL A 317 -10.71 9.57 -1.78
C VAL A 317 -11.63 8.58 -1.09
N ALA A 318 -12.59 9.11 -0.33
CA ALA A 318 -13.69 8.33 0.23
C ALA A 318 -14.63 7.83 -0.89
N ALA A 319 -15.09 6.58 -0.80
CA ALA A 319 -16.04 6.03 -1.77
C ALA A 319 -17.44 6.67 -1.68
N GLY A 320 -17.81 7.22 -0.52
CA GLY A 320 -19.12 7.79 -0.22
C GLY A 320 -20.00 6.88 0.65
N ASN A 321 -21.05 7.46 1.24
CA ASN A 321 -21.85 6.87 2.32
C ASN A 321 -23.34 6.73 1.97
N GLN A 322 -23.67 6.56 0.69
CA GLN A 322 -25.05 6.50 0.18
C GLN A 322 -25.51 5.08 -0.19
N GLY A 323 -24.69 4.06 0.05
CA GLY A 323 -25.03 2.67 -0.24
C GLY A 323 -25.27 2.40 -1.72
N LYS A 324 -24.49 3.02 -2.61
CA LYS A 324 -24.64 2.89 -4.07
C LYS A 324 -23.31 2.69 -4.80
N SER A 325 -23.35 2.57 -6.12
CA SER A 325 -22.13 2.44 -6.92
C SER A 325 -21.26 3.70 -6.78
N ALA A 326 -20.01 3.52 -6.33
CA ALA A 326 -19.01 4.57 -6.22
C ALA A 326 -18.69 5.22 -7.59
N SER A 327 -18.99 4.51 -8.68
CA SER A 327 -18.86 5.04 -10.05
C SER A 327 -19.85 6.15 -10.39
N LEU A 328 -20.83 6.44 -9.50
CA LEU A 328 -21.87 7.45 -9.68
C LEU A 328 -21.65 8.69 -8.80
N THR A 329 -20.51 8.76 -8.10
CA THR A 329 -20.19 9.85 -7.17
C THR A 329 -18.77 10.35 -7.41
N SER A 330 -18.56 11.66 -7.40
CA SER A 330 -17.22 12.25 -7.46
C SER A 330 -16.76 12.69 -6.06
N PRO A 331 -15.49 12.50 -5.70
CA PRO A 331 -14.37 12.10 -6.56
C PRO A 331 -14.15 10.59 -6.74
N ALA A 332 -14.95 9.72 -6.11
CA ALA A 332 -14.78 8.26 -6.18
C ALA A 332 -14.80 7.69 -7.63
N SER A 333 -15.48 8.39 -8.55
CA SER A 333 -15.51 8.08 -9.99
C SER A 333 -14.21 8.37 -10.74
N ALA A 334 -13.27 9.15 -10.17
CA ALA A 334 -12.02 9.52 -10.83
C ALA A 334 -11.05 8.31 -10.86
N PRO A 335 -10.74 7.70 -12.02
CA PRO A 335 -9.95 6.46 -12.06
C PRO A 335 -8.49 6.60 -11.60
N GLN A 336 -8.00 7.84 -11.51
CA GLN A 336 -6.64 8.14 -11.07
C GLN A 336 -6.53 8.36 -9.55
N ALA A 337 -7.65 8.49 -8.83
CA ALA A 337 -7.66 8.49 -7.37
C ALA A 337 -7.49 7.06 -6.82
N ILE A 338 -7.13 6.96 -5.54
CA ILE A 338 -7.27 5.71 -4.78
C ILE A 338 -8.59 5.78 -4.02
N THR A 339 -9.59 5.03 -4.47
CA THR A 339 -10.94 5.09 -3.88
C THR A 339 -11.11 4.04 -2.78
N VAL A 340 -11.56 4.49 -1.60
CA VAL A 340 -11.59 3.67 -0.37
C VAL A 340 -13.00 3.47 0.16
N GLY A 341 -13.44 2.21 0.23
CA GLY A 341 -14.69 1.82 0.88
C GLY A 341 -14.49 1.42 2.36
N ALA A 342 -15.57 1.41 3.13
CA ALA A 342 -15.53 1.13 4.56
C ALA A 342 -15.82 -0.35 4.88
N ILE A 343 -15.19 -0.84 5.95
CA ILE A 343 -15.54 -2.10 6.62
C ILE A 343 -15.69 -1.89 8.12
N ASP A 344 -16.47 -2.78 8.76
CA ASP A 344 -16.54 -2.90 10.22
C ASP A 344 -15.50 -3.91 10.78
N ASN A 345 -15.50 -4.09 12.10
CA ASN A 345 -14.58 -4.98 12.81
C ASN A 345 -14.81 -6.47 12.52
N ASP A 346 -15.97 -6.84 11.96
CA ASP A 346 -16.25 -8.18 11.45
C ASP A 346 -15.83 -8.37 9.99
N TRP A 347 -15.20 -7.35 9.40
CA TRP A 347 -14.77 -7.30 8.01
C TRP A 347 -15.94 -7.41 7.02
N LYS A 348 -17.10 -6.89 7.41
CA LYS A 348 -18.27 -6.70 6.55
C LYS A 348 -18.28 -5.28 6.00
N ILE A 349 -18.73 -5.12 4.77
CA ILE A 349 -18.98 -3.80 4.18
C ILE A 349 -20.34 -3.31 4.69
N PRO A 350 -20.43 -2.16 5.40
CA PRO A 350 -21.70 -1.60 5.84
C PRO A 350 -22.60 -1.26 4.66
N ASP A 351 -23.92 -1.35 4.82
CA ASP A 351 -24.87 -1.12 3.72
C ASP A 351 -24.84 0.33 3.20
N TRP A 352 -24.46 1.29 4.04
CA TRP A 352 -24.27 2.68 3.63
C TRP A 352 -22.95 2.92 2.88
N SER A 353 -21.94 2.05 2.95
CA SER A 353 -20.70 2.28 2.18
C SER A 353 -21.00 2.14 0.70
N ASN A 354 -20.59 3.11 -0.11
CA ASN A 354 -20.58 2.96 -1.55
C ASN A 354 -19.66 1.81 -1.95
N TYR A 355 -19.96 1.21 -3.11
CA TYR A 355 -19.42 -0.07 -3.55
C TYR A 355 -19.11 -0.11 -5.04
N GLY A 356 -18.60 -1.23 -5.52
CA GLY A 356 -18.44 -1.53 -6.94
C GLY A 356 -16.99 -1.45 -7.41
N SER A 357 -16.80 -1.56 -8.73
CA SER A 357 -15.48 -1.66 -9.36
C SER A 357 -14.62 -0.41 -9.26
N SER A 358 -15.23 0.75 -9.00
CA SER A 358 -14.51 2.01 -8.74
C SER A 358 -13.83 2.04 -7.37
N VAL A 359 -14.18 1.14 -6.44
CA VAL A 359 -13.45 0.98 -5.18
C VAL A 359 -12.16 0.20 -5.43
N ASP A 360 -11.02 0.73 -4.98
CA ASP A 360 -9.72 0.06 -5.13
C ASP A 360 -9.41 -0.91 -3.99
N VAL A 361 -9.76 -0.47 -2.77
CA VAL A 361 -9.44 -1.15 -1.51
C VAL A 361 -10.46 -0.76 -0.44
N LEU A 362 -10.64 -1.64 0.55
CA LEU A 362 -11.49 -1.43 1.71
C LEU A 362 -10.62 -1.17 2.95
N ALA A 363 -11.09 -0.33 3.87
CA ALA A 363 -10.39 -0.04 5.11
C ALA A 363 -11.36 0.18 6.28
N PRO A 364 -10.87 0.10 7.54
CA PRO A 364 -11.69 0.32 8.73
C PRO A 364 -12.44 1.66 8.70
N GLY A 365 -13.77 1.62 8.81
CA GLY A 365 -14.61 2.82 8.73
C GLY A 365 -15.82 2.82 9.66
N VAL A 366 -15.90 1.90 10.63
CA VAL A 366 -16.99 1.82 11.62
C VAL A 366 -16.42 1.79 13.04
N ASN A 367 -16.96 2.60 13.94
CA ASN A 367 -16.49 2.82 15.30
C ASN A 367 -14.99 3.14 15.33
N ILE A 368 -14.56 4.14 14.56
CA ILE A 368 -13.15 4.54 14.47
C ILE A 368 -12.86 5.64 15.49
N VAL A 369 -12.00 5.31 16.47
CA VAL A 369 -11.50 6.25 17.47
C VAL A 369 -10.37 7.10 16.89
N SER A 370 -10.43 8.42 17.05
CA SER A 370 -9.36 9.35 16.68
C SER A 370 -9.43 10.67 17.45
N ALA A 371 -8.51 11.60 17.15
CA ALA A 371 -8.36 12.90 17.80
C ALA A 371 -9.64 13.75 17.77
N SER A 372 -9.93 14.40 18.90
CA SER A 372 -11.02 15.36 19.05
C SER A 372 -10.60 16.78 18.66
N TRP A 373 -11.56 17.59 18.24
CA TRP A 373 -11.37 19.02 18.04
C TRP A 373 -11.90 19.87 19.21
N LEU A 374 -12.50 19.26 20.23
CA LEU A 374 -13.01 20.00 21.40
C LEU A 374 -11.89 20.31 22.39
N SER A 375 -10.92 19.41 22.55
CA SER A 375 -9.77 19.59 23.44
C SER A 375 -8.49 19.10 22.78
N ASP A 376 -7.32 19.40 23.36
CA ASP A 376 -6.03 18.98 22.82
C ASP A 376 -5.66 17.52 23.17
N ASN A 377 -6.47 16.84 23.99
CA ASN A 377 -6.23 15.46 24.45
C ASN A 377 -7.42 14.50 24.23
N GLY A 378 -8.56 15.01 23.76
CA GLY A 378 -9.77 14.22 23.68
C GLY A 378 -9.80 13.33 22.44
N THR A 379 -10.78 12.44 22.42
CA THR A 379 -11.01 11.54 21.29
C THR A 379 -12.49 11.42 20.96
N TYR A 380 -12.77 11.01 19.73
CA TYR A 380 -14.11 10.78 19.20
C TYR A 380 -14.20 9.50 18.39
N ILE A 381 -15.39 8.92 18.36
CA ILE A 381 -15.74 7.76 17.56
C ILE A 381 -16.62 8.22 16.40
N GLU A 382 -16.21 7.92 15.18
CA GLU A 382 -16.96 8.25 13.97
C GLU A 382 -17.04 7.06 12.99
N ASP A 383 -18.10 7.06 12.18
CA ASP A 383 -18.36 6.10 11.12
C ASP A 383 -18.37 6.79 9.76
N GLY A 384 -17.68 6.21 8.77
CA GLY A 384 -17.75 6.67 7.40
C GLY A 384 -16.64 6.13 6.51
N THR A 385 -16.84 6.18 5.20
CA THR A 385 -15.73 6.06 4.23
C THR A 385 -14.70 7.18 4.42
N SER A 386 -15.11 8.29 5.03
CA SER A 386 -14.23 9.36 5.52
C SER A 386 -13.19 8.90 6.54
N MET A 387 -13.49 7.87 7.35
CA MET A 387 -12.55 7.29 8.33
C MET A 387 -11.73 6.15 7.71
N ALA A 388 -12.28 5.47 6.71
CA ALA A 388 -11.55 4.47 5.93
C ALA A 388 -10.45 5.11 5.05
N CYS A 389 -10.76 6.23 4.41
CA CYS A 389 -9.86 7.00 3.54
C CYS A 389 -8.49 7.33 4.19
N PRO A 390 -8.40 7.93 5.40
CA PRO A 390 -7.13 8.30 6.02
C PRO A 390 -6.27 7.11 6.45
N HIS A 391 -6.84 5.92 6.69
CA HIS A 391 -6.03 4.72 6.88
C HIS A 391 -5.19 4.44 5.63
N VAL A 392 -5.79 4.55 4.45
CA VAL A 392 -5.10 4.31 3.17
C VAL A 392 -4.18 5.47 2.80
N SER A 393 -4.56 6.72 3.07
CA SER A 393 -3.66 7.87 2.96
C SER A 393 -2.40 7.70 3.80
N GLY A 394 -2.55 7.20 5.03
CA GLY A 394 -1.42 6.85 5.89
C GLY A 394 -0.58 5.71 5.32
N LEU A 395 -1.20 4.69 4.72
CA LEU A 395 -0.49 3.60 4.04
C LEU A 395 0.25 4.06 2.76
N VAL A 396 -0.23 5.09 2.07
CA VAL A 396 0.50 5.74 0.96
C VAL A 396 1.81 6.34 1.50
N LEU A 397 1.75 7.12 2.57
CA LEU A 397 2.95 7.69 3.19
C LEU A 397 3.86 6.61 3.80
N TYR A 398 3.28 5.54 4.34
CA TYR A 398 4.03 4.35 4.77
C TYR A 398 4.78 3.74 3.60
N ALA A 399 4.12 3.56 2.45
CA ALA A 399 4.72 2.98 1.25
C ALA A 399 5.91 3.81 0.73
N GLN A 400 5.74 5.14 0.71
CA GLN A 400 6.80 6.08 0.33
C GLN A 400 7.98 6.03 1.30
N SER A 401 7.73 6.19 2.61
CA SER A 401 8.79 6.36 3.63
C SER A 401 9.46 5.06 4.10
N VAL A 402 8.80 3.92 3.98
CA VAL A 402 9.31 2.62 4.44
C VAL A 402 9.81 1.77 3.27
N TYR A 403 9.11 1.82 2.14
CA TYR A 403 9.42 0.97 0.98
C TYR A 403 9.98 1.74 -0.23
N GLY A 404 10.10 3.06 -0.16
CA GLY A 404 10.57 3.88 -1.28
C GLY A 404 9.63 3.85 -2.50
N ILE A 405 8.35 3.49 -2.30
CA ILE A 405 7.38 3.35 -3.38
C ILE A 405 6.81 4.72 -3.73
N VAL A 406 7.14 5.19 -4.92
CA VAL A 406 6.74 6.51 -5.42
C VAL A 406 5.96 6.41 -6.73
N GLY A 407 5.21 7.47 -7.06
CA GLY A 407 4.37 7.55 -8.26
C GLY A 407 2.99 6.92 -8.07
N VAL A 408 1.97 7.54 -8.69
CA VAL A 408 0.55 7.20 -8.50
C VAL A 408 0.27 5.74 -8.82
N LYS A 409 0.55 5.29 -10.04
CA LYS A 409 0.25 3.92 -10.48
C LYS A 409 1.00 2.86 -9.64
N THR A 410 2.27 3.09 -9.36
CA THR A 410 3.12 2.16 -8.59
C THR A 410 2.62 2.05 -7.16
N THR A 411 2.26 3.16 -6.53
CA THR A 411 1.72 3.20 -5.16
C THR A 411 0.35 2.54 -5.09
N THR A 412 -0.58 2.87 -6.00
CA THR A 412 -1.90 2.21 -6.07
C THR A 412 -1.76 0.70 -6.24
N ASN A 413 -0.86 0.25 -7.11
CA ASN A 413 -0.58 -1.17 -7.30
C ASN A 413 0.03 -1.80 -6.05
N PHE A 414 0.92 -1.12 -5.34
CA PHE A 414 1.51 -1.60 -4.09
C PHE A 414 0.41 -1.82 -3.04
N ILE A 415 -0.45 -0.83 -2.79
CA ILE A 415 -1.56 -0.93 -1.84
C ILE A 415 -2.47 -2.11 -2.19
N LYS A 416 -2.89 -2.22 -3.46
CA LYS A 416 -3.79 -3.29 -3.92
C LYS A 416 -3.15 -4.68 -3.85
N LYS A 417 -1.85 -4.78 -4.13
CA LYS A 417 -1.10 -6.05 -4.14
C LYS A 417 -0.92 -6.61 -2.74
N TYR A 418 -0.64 -5.76 -1.76
CA TYR A 418 -0.31 -6.21 -0.41
C TYR A 418 -1.50 -6.22 0.57
N ALA A 419 -2.66 -5.69 0.13
CA ALA A 419 -3.93 -5.84 0.80
C ALA A 419 -4.24 -7.29 1.20
N THR A 420 -4.86 -7.47 2.37
CA THR A 420 -5.42 -8.74 2.80
C THR A 420 -6.58 -9.11 1.89
N SER A 421 -6.41 -10.17 1.10
CA SER A 421 -7.35 -10.56 0.05
C SER A 421 -8.25 -11.71 0.50
N ASN A 422 -9.46 -11.77 -0.07
CA ASN A 422 -10.40 -12.91 0.11
C ASN A 422 -10.85 -13.14 1.56
N LYS A 423 -11.02 -12.07 2.32
CA LYS A 423 -11.42 -12.13 3.74
C LYS A 423 -12.67 -11.32 4.09
N ILE A 424 -13.15 -10.48 3.19
CA ILE A 424 -14.44 -9.79 3.38
C ILE A 424 -15.56 -10.82 3.48
N VAL A 425 -16.43 -10.62 4.47
CA VAL A 425 -17.62 -11.43 4.69
C VAL A 425 -18.88 -10.74 4.16
N GLY A 426 -19.88 -11.52 3.78
CA GLY A 426 -21.15 -11.00 3.25
C GLY A 426 -21.07 -10.48 1.80
N SER A 427 -22.09 -9.71 1.41
CA SER A 427 -22.19 -9.18 0.05
C SER A 427 -21.14 -8.10 -0.20
N ARG A 428 -20.38 -8.26 -1.28
CA ARG A 428 -19.38 -7.26 -1.72
C ARG A 428 -19.96 -6.19 -2.65
N ARG A 429 -21.15 -6.42 -3.20
CA ARG A 429 -21.82 -5.51 -4.14
C ARG A 429 -20.89 -5.06 -5.29
N GLY A 430 -20.10 -6.00 -5.82
CA GLY A 430 -19.11 -5.75 -6.88
C GLY A 430 -17.76 -5.16 -6.43
N SER A 431 -17.59 -4.80 -5.16
CA SER A 431 -16.34 -4.28 -4.61
C SER A 431 -15.21 -5.33 -4.59
N PRO A 432 -13.94 -4.91 -4.68
CA PRO A 432 -12.81 -5.83 -4.56
C PRO A 432 -12.78 -6.47 -3.17
N ASN A 433 -12.36 -7.74 -3.09
CA ASN A 433 -12.14 -8.41 -1.81
C ASN A 433 -10.71 -8.13 -1.33
N ARG A 434 -10.44 -6.86 -0.97
CA ARG A 434 -9.12 -6.36 -0.57
C ARG A 434 -9.25 -5.41 0.62
N ILE A 435 -8.72 -5.80 1.76
CA ILE A 435 -8.61 -4.97 2.96
C ILE A 435 -7.19 -4.38 3.01
N ALA A 436 -7.07 -3.06 3.15
CA ALA A 436 -5.78 -2.37 3.15
C ALA A 436 -4.84 -2.95 4.23
N ASN A 437 -3.54 -3.07 3.92
CA ASN A 437 -2.55 -3.65 4.85
C ASN A 437 -1.14 -3.05 4.65
N ASN A 438 -0.37 -2.90 5.72
CA ASN A 438 0.97 -2.28 5.72
C ASN A 438 2.14 -3.23 5.35
N ASN A 439 1.83 -4.51 5.09
CA ASN A 439 2.76 -5.52 4.62
C ASN A 439 3.97 -5.80 5.54
N ASN A 440 3.81 -5.57 6.84
CA ASN A 440 4.79 -5.94 7.88
C ASN A 440 5.20 -7.43 7.91
N PHE A 441 4.45 -8.36 7.30
CA PHE A 441 4.66 -9.81 7.48
C PHE A 441 5.35 -10.61 6.35
N ALA A 442 5.90 -10.03 5.29
CA ALA A 442 6.41 -10.85 4.17
C ALA A 442 7.83 -11.43 4.40
N GLN A 443 7.93 -12.69 4.86
CA GLN A 443 9.17 -13.49 4.94
C GLN A 443 9.35 -14.41 3.71
N SER A 444 10.58 -14.87 3.42
CA SER A 444 10.85 -15.77 2.29
C SER A 444 10.31 -17.18 2.55
N LEU A 445 9.72 -17.84 1.54
CA LEU A 445 9.12 -19.18 1.63
C LEU A 445 10.05 -20.25 2.25
N VAL A 446 11.28 -20.40 1.72
CA VAL A 446 12.24 -21.39 2.24
C VAL A 446 12.77 -20.97 3.61
N GLY A 447 13.12 -19.69 3.81
CA GLY A 447 13.60 -19.19 5.10
C GLY A 447 12.60 -19.38 6.24
N SER A 448 11.31 -19.12 6.01
CA SER A 448 10.26 -19.38 7.00
C SER A 448 10.15 -20.87 7.32
N SER A 449 10.32 -21.74 6.32
CA SER A 449 10.31 -23.18 6.51
C SER A 449 11.48 -23.70 7.35
N VAL A 450 12.67 -23.15 7.14
CA VAL A 450 13.88 -23.49 7.93
C VAL A 450 13.73 -22.98 9.35
N LEU A 451 13.23 -21.76 9.53
CA LEU A 451 13.00 -21.19 10.85
C LEU A 451 11.98 -22.00 11.65
N ASP A 452 10.86 -22.40 11.05
CA ASP A 452 9.89 -23.30 11.70
C ASP A 452 10.55 -24.63 12.13
N ALA A 453 11.40 -25.22 11.29
CA ALA A 453 12.11 -26.45 11.61
C ALA A 453 13.11 -26.28 12.77
N MET A 454 13.89 -25.20 12.76
CA MET A 454 14.83 -24.86 13.83
C MET A 454 14.10 -24.64 15.16
N LEU A 455 12.94 -23.97 15.15
CA LEU A 455 12.11 -23.75 16.34
C LEU A 455 11.57 -25.07 16.90
N LYS A 456 11.20 -26.04 16.05
CA LYS A 456 10.72 -27.36 16.50
C LYS A 456 11.83 -28.30 16.95
N SER A 457 13.06 -28.08 16.51
CA SER A 457 14.21 -28.90 16.88
C SER A 457 14.65 -28.65 18.31
N LYS A 458 14.81 -29.72 19.10
CA LYS A 458 15.41 -29.65 20.45
C LYS A 458 16.94 -29.64 20.42
N GLU A 459 17.53 -30.05 19.30
CA GLU A 459 18.99 -30.08 19.10
C GLU A 459 19.54 -28.68 18.75
N VAL A 460 18.70 -27.79 18.22
CA VAL A 460 19.07 -26.40 17.96
C VAL A 460 18.92 -25.58 19.24
N THR A 461 20.05 -25.18 19.81
CA THR A 461 20.13 -24.49 21.11
C THR A 461 20.15 -22.96 20.99
N LYS A 462 20.56 -22.42 19.84
CA LYS A 462 20.59 -20.99 19.52
C LYS A 462 20.25 -20.78 18.04
N ILE A 463 19.43 -19.77 17.74
CA ILE A 463 19.03 -19.40 16.38
C ILE A 463 19.38 -17.94 16.16
N SER A 464 20.28 -17.66 15.22
CA SER A 464 20.56 -16.30 14.77
C SER A 464 19.91 -16.06 13.41
N ILE A 465 19.11 -15.01 13.28
CA ILE A 465 18.44 -14.66 12.02
C ILE A 465 19.02 -13.36 11.50
N LEU A 466 19.84 -13.42 10.45
CA LEU A 466 20.24 -12.23 9.71
C LEU A 466 19.10 -11.82 8.78
N SER A 467 18.56 -10.62 8.98
CA SER A 467 17.45 -10.14 8.17
C SER A 467 17.54 -8.63 7.97
N ARG A 468 17.03 -8.14 6.84
CA ARG A 468 16.88 -6.69 6.60
C ARG A 468 15.74 -6.08 7.43
N ARG A 469 14.96 -6.90 8.12
CA ARG A 469 13.68 -6.58 8.79
C ARG A 469 13.46 -7.51 9.98
N SER A 470 12.51 -7.20 10.86
CA SER A 470 12.19 -8.12 11.95
C SER A 470 11.58 -9.44 11.41
N VAL A 471 11.64 -10.51 12.23
CA VAL A 471 11.18 -11.85 11.83
C VAL A 471 10.19 -12.40 12.86
N HIS A 472 8.92 -12.09 12.59
CA HIS A 472 7.74 -12.39 13.44
C HIS A 472 7.46 -13.87 13.75
N LEU A 473 8.01 -14.83 13.00
CA LEU A 473 7.72 -16.25 13.20
C LEU A 473 8.27 -16.76 14.55
N ALA A 474 9.15 -15.99 15.19
CA ALA A 474 10.06 -16.47 16.22
C ALA A 474 10.21 -15.53 17.44
N GLU A 475 9.43 -14.44 17.54
CA GLU A 475 9.59 -13.38 18.55
C GLU A 475 9.40 -13.84 20.02
N LYS A 476 8.86 -15.03 20.25
CA LYS A 476 8.59 -15.57 21.60
C LYS A 476 9.54 -16.68 22.03
N ASP A 477 10.42 -17.16 21.16
CA ASP A 477 11.35 -18.25 21.51
C ASP A 477 12.66 -17.65 22.04
N PRO A 478 13.07 -17.94 23.29
CA PRO A 478 14.25 -17.35 23.91
C PRO A 478 15.57 -17.75 23.22
N ARG A 479 15.56 -18.76 22.35
CA ARG A 479 16.74 -19.16 21.58
C ARG A 479 17.01 -18.26 20.38
N VAL A 480 16.06 -17.39 20.01
CA VAL A 480 16.10 -16.62 18.76
C VAL A 480 16.65 -15.23 18.99
N ASN A 481 17.71 -14.91 18.24
CA ASN A 481 18.27 -13.57 18.12
C ASN A 481 18.11 -13.09 16.67
N THR A 482 17.28 -12.07 16.43
CA THR A 482 17.18 -11.44 15.12
C THR A 482 18.18 -10.30 15.02
N ILE A 483 19.10 -10.40 14.06
CA ILE A 483 20.14 -9.42 13.78
C ILE A 483 19.71 -8.62 12.54
N ILE A 484 19.40 -7.35 12.73
CA ILE A 484 19.03 -6.46 11.64
C ILE A 484 20.30 -6.08 10.88
N HIS A 485 20.40 -6.55 9.65
CA HIS A 485 21.55 -6.35 8.79
C HIS A 485 21.06 -5.82 7.43
N LYS A 486 21.42 -4.58 7.09
CA LYS A 486 20.86 -3.90 5.90
C LYS A 486 21.71 -4.09 4.65
N ASP A 487 23.03 -4.10 4.81
CA ASP A 487 23.99 -4.20 3.72
C ASP A 487 24.68 -5.57 3.72
N PHE A 488 24.09 -6.52 3.00
CA PHE A 488 24.61 -7.87 2.84
C PHE A 488 25.86 -7.98 1.95
N THR A 489 26.47 -6.86 1.54
CA THR A 489 27.78 -6.85 0.88
C THR A 489 28.94 -6.73 1.86
N LYS A 490 28.67 -6.41 3.14
CA LYS A 490 29.69 -6.15 4.17
C LYS A 490 29.25 -6.71 5.49
N TYR A 491 30.18 -7.23 6.28
CA TYR A 491 29.90 -7.83 7.58
C TYR A 491 30.81 -7.22 8.63
N GLU A 492 30.27 -6.23 9.34
CA GLU A 492 31.01 -5.54 10.40
C GLU A 492 31.29 -6.50 11.57
N PRO A 493 32.40 -6.30 12.33
CA PRO A 493 32.77 -7.16 13.45
C PRO A 493 31.62 -7.40 14.45
N GLN A 494 30.81 -6.37 14.76
CA GLN A 494 29.67 -6.49 15.67
C GLN A 494 28.59 -7.46 15.18
N VAL A 495 28.44 -7.62 13.86
CA VAL A 495 27.53 -8.61 13.28
C VAL A 495 28.11 -10.01 13.47
N LEU A 496 29.41 -10.19 13.22
CA LEU A 496 30.09 -11.48 13.36
C LEU A 496 30.16 -11.95 14.83
N ASP A 497 30.35 -11.02 15.76
CA ASP A 497 30.37 -11.32 17.20
C ASP A 497 29.04 -11.90 17.69
N GLN A 498 27.92 -11.37 17.19
CA GLN A 498 26.58 -11.90 17.50
C GLN A 498 26.34 -13.31 16.91
N LEU A 499 27.14 -13.71 15.92
CA LEU A 499 27.09 -15.00 15.25
C LEU A 499 28.07 -16.03 15.82
N GLN A 500 28.91 -15.64 16.78
CA GLN A 500 29.80 -16.56 17.47
C GLN A 500 29.01 -17.70 18.11
N GLY A 501 29.60 -18.90 18.03
CA GLY A 501 29.02 -20.16 18.49
C GLY A 501 28.06 -20.84 17.50
N ALA A 502 27.79 -20.25 16.32
CA ALA A 502 27.02 -20.93 15.28
C ALA A 502 27.83 -22.08 14.65
N ASN A 503 27.17 -23.22 14.41
CA ASN A 503 27.77 -24.40 13.77
C ASN A 503 27.51 -24.48 12.26
N GLY A 504 26.56 -23.69 11.76
CA GLY A 504 26.23 -23.62 10.35
C GLY A 504 25.17 -22.56 10.07
N VAL A 505 24.91 -22.35 8.79
CA VAL A 505 23.93 -21.39 8.28
C VAL A 505 23.18 -22.00 7.10
N VAL A 506 21.89 -21.70 7.01
CA VAL A 506 21.10 -21.92 5.80
C VAL A 506 20.87 -20.58 5.12
N TRP A 507 21.49 -20.38 3.98
CA TRP A 507 21.32 -19.17 3.17
C TRP A 507 20.15 -19.34 2.20
N ALA A 508 18.99 -18.83 2.60
CA ALA A 508 17.73 -18.94 1.84
C ALA A 508 17.22 -17.59 1.29
N LEU A 509 18.08 -16.57 1.20
CA LEU A 509 17.73 -15.28 0.64
C LEU A 509 17.62 -15.37 -0.89
N GLY A 510 16.44 -15.09 -1.43
CA GLY A 510 16.20 -15.12 -2.87
C GLY A 510 15.16 -14.10 -3.33
N ILE A 511 15.27 -13.69 -4.59
CA ILE A 511 14.32 -12.80 -5.26
C ILE A 511 13.99 -13.35 -6.66
N SER A 512 12.87 -12.95 -7.24
CA SER A 512 12.54 -13.30 -8.62
C SER A 512 13.22 -12.31 -9.57
N GLN A 513 13.88 -12.79 -10.62
CA GLN A 513 14.46 -11.95 -11.68
C GLN A 513 13.41 -11.05 -12.38
N LEU A 514 12.11 -11.38 -12.27
CA LEU A 514 11.02 -10.57 -12.82
C LEU A 514 10.65 -9.37 -11.92
N LYS A 515 11.24 -9.27 -10.72
CA LYS A 515 10.90 -8.25 -9.72
C LYS A 515 11.99 -7.20 -9.52
N VAL A 516 13.16 -7.38 -10.13
CA VAL A 516 14.34 -6.54 -9.96
C VAL A 516 15.10 -6.40 -11.27
N THR A 517 15.99 -5.43 -11.35
CA THR A 517 16.94 -5.30 -12.45
C THR A 517 17.91 -6.49 -12.49
N LYS A 518 18.63 -6.63 -13.61
CA LYS A 518 19.65 -7.68 -13.76
C LYS A 518 20.76 -7.50 -12.73
N GLU A 519 21.17 -6.27 -12.49
CA GLU A 519 22.25 -5.89 -11.58
C GLU A 519 21.86 -6.23 -10.14
N GLU A 520 20.68 -5.79 -9.69
CA GLU A 520 20.13 -6.17 -8.38
C GLU A 520 19.95 -7.67 -8.23
N TYR A 521 19.53 -8.37 -9.29
CA TYR A 521 19.40 -9.83 -9.27
C TYR A 521 20.75 -10.52 -9.04
N VAL A 522 21.80 -10.05 -9.74
CA VAL A 522 23.18 -10.52 -9.57
C VAL A 522 23.65 -10.26 -8.14
N THR A 523 23.50 -9.03 -7.65
CA THR A 523 23.92 -8.66 -6.29
C THR A 523 23.25 -9.53 -5.23
N ILE A 524 21.93 -9.68 -5.29
CA ILE A 524 21.17 -10.46 -4.28
C ILE A 524 21.49 -11.96 -4.37
N THR A 525 21.64 -12.49 -5.59
CA THR A 525 21.71 -13.95 -5.82
C THR A 525 23.14 -14.49 -5.74
N ARG A 526 24.16 -13.66 -6.07
CA ARG A 526 25.57 -14.04 -6.12
C ARG A 526 26.42 -13.30 -5.10
N ASP A 527 26.33 -11.97 -5.05
CA ASP A 527 27.29 -11.18 -4.27
C ASP A 527 27.01 -11.27 -2.77
N PHE A 528 25.74 -11.19 -2.36
CA PHE A 528 25.36 -11.34 -0.95
C PHE A 528 25.76 -12.69 -0.34
N PRO A 529 25.42 -13.86 -0.92
CA PRO A 529 25.86 -15.14 -0.34
C PRO A 529 27.38 -15.29 -0.34
N LEU A 530 28.08 -14.71 -1.32
CA LEU A 530 29.53 -14.77 -1.37
C LEU A 530 30.16 -13.97 -0.23
N ALA A 531 29.77 -12.71 -0.07
CA ALA A 531 30.21 -11.87 1.04
C ALA A 531 29.88 -12.50 2.40
N ALA A 532 28.71 -13.12 2.52
CA ALA A 532 28.31 -13.86 3.71
C ALA A 532 29.22 -15.07 3.97
N ALA A 533 29.49 -15.87 2.94
CA ALA A 533 30.33 -17.06 3.08
C ALA A 533 31.78 -16.68 3.44
N GLU A 534 32.34 -15.64 2.81
CA GLU A 534 33.65 -15.11 3.14
C GLU A 534 33.72 -14.65 4.60
N ALA A 535 32.75 -13.84 5.04
CA ALA A 535 32.71 -13.33 6.40
C ALA A 535 32.50 -14.45 7.43
N LEU A 536 31.57 -15.37 7.19
CA LEU A 536 31.27 -16.49 8.10
C LEU A 536 32.37 -17.55 8.11
N SER A 537 33.22 -17.63 7.08
CA SER A 537 34.38 -18.53 7.08
C SER A 537 35.42 -18.18 8.14
N THR A 538 35.39 -16.95 8.65
CA THR A 538 36.23 -16.49 9.76
C THR A 538 35.74 -17.01 11.12
N LEU A 539 34.45 -17.40 11.22
CA LEU A 539 33.92 -18.03 12.42
C LEU A 539 34.59 -19.40 12.55
N SER A 540 35.35 -19.60 13.64
CA SER A 540 36.11 -20.82 13.87
C SER A 540 35.40 -21.72 14.89
N PRO A 541 34.47 -22.60 14.48
CA PRO A 541 33.92 -23.60 15.39
C PRO A 541 35.05 -24.53 15.87
N THR A 542 35.08 -24.81 17.17
CA THR A 542 36.22 -25.45 17.84
C THR A 542 36.31 -26.96 17.67
N LYS A 543 35.29 -27.63 17.09
CA LYS A 543 35.19 -29.10 17.06
C LYS A 543 34.79 -29.71 15.71
N GLU A 544 34.05 -28.98 14.88
CA GLU A 544 33.53 -29.48 13.59
C GLU A 544 33.55 -28.36 12.55
N PRO A 545 33.60 -28.66 11.24
CA PRO A 545 33.55 -27.63 10.21
C PRO A 545 32.25 -26.82 10.27
N PHE A 546 32.34 -25.51 9.99
CA PHE A 546 31.15 -24.68 9.82
C PHE A 546 30.46 -25.04 8.50
N ARG A 547 29.15 -25.30 8.51
CA ARG A 547 28.39 -25.63 7.28
C ARG A 547 27.66 -24.42 6.73
N PHE A 548 28.00 -23.99 5.52
CA PHE A 548 27.27 -22.99 4.76
C PHE A 548 26.39 -23.67 3.70
N ILE A 549 25.08 -23.73 3.95
CA ILE A 549 24.12 -24.36 3.05
C ILE A 549 23.49 -23.29 2.16
N TYR A 550 23.87 -23.24 0.88
CA TYR A 550 23.32 -22.31 -0.10
C TYR A 550 22.07 -22.90 -0.77
N VAL A 551 20.95 -22.19 -0.70
CA VAL A 551 19.72 -22.57 -1.41
C VAL A 551 19.70 -21.90 -2.78
N SER A 552 19.98 -22.69 -3.81
CA SER A 552 20.02 -22.27 -5.21
C SER A 552 18.65 -22.47 -5.88
N GLY A 553 18.57 -23.26 -6.95
CA GLY A 553 17.33 -23.67 -7.59
C GLY A 553 17.58 -24.53 -8.82
N TYR A 554 16.63 -25.40 -9.12
CA TYR A 554 16.66 -26.22 -10.33
C TYR A 554 16.80 -25.35 -11.60
N GLY A 555 17.71 -25.74 -12.49
CA GLY A 555 18.07 -24.97 -13.69
C GLY A 555 19.30 -24.05 -13.55
N ALA A 556 19.90 -23.95 -12.35
CA ALA A 556 21.25 -23.40 -12.19
C ALA A 556 22.29 -24.28 -12.92
N THR A 557 23.28 -23.66 -13.56
CA THR A 557 24.35 -24.39 -14.27
C THR A 557 25.67 -23.65 -14.24
N THR A 558 26.73 -24.39 -13.94
CA THR A 558 28.13 -23.92 -13.97
C THR A 558 28.73 -23.91 -15.37
N SER A 559 28.03 -24.48 -16.36
CA SER A 559 28.45 -24.58 -17.76
C SER A 559 27.36 -23.97 -18.66
N PRO A 560 27.19 -22.62 -18.63
CA PRO A 560 26.11 -21.98 -19.37
C PRO A 560 26.37 -21.97 -20.88
N GLY A 561 25.33 -22.33 -21.65
CA GLY A 561 25.31 -22.17 -23.10
C GLY A 561 24.61 -20.88 -23.54
N THR A 562 24.59 -20.63 -24.85
CA THR A 562 23.99 -19.43 -25.46
C THR A 562 22.54 -19.20 -25.03
N PHE A 563 21.77 -20.27 -24.81
CA PHE A 563 20.35 -20.22 -24.43
C PHE A 563 20.07 -20.35 -22.93
N THR A 564 21.11 -20.48 -22.08
CA THR A 564 20.91 -20.55 -20.63
C THR A 564 20.30 -19.24 -20.12
N SER A 565 19.23 -19.34 -19.34
CA SER A 565 18.53 -18.21 -18.72
C SER A 565 19.44 -17.39 -17.81
N LEU A 566 19.12 -16.11 -17.61
CA LEU A 566 19.85 -15.25 -16.68
C LEU A 566 19.91 -15.87 -15.27
N PHE A 567 18.78 -16.35 -14.74
CA PHE A 567 18.76 -16.99 -13.42
C PHE A 567 19.70 -18.20 -13.35
N GLY A 568 19.71 -19.04 -14.39
CA GLY A 568 20.52 -20.26 -14.43
C GLY A 568 22.01 -19.95 -14.43
N ARG A 569 22.41 -18.91 -15.17
CA ARG A 569 23.79 -18.40 -15.21
C ARG A 569 24.22 -17.82 -13.87
N VAL A 570 23.43 -16.91 -13.30
CA VAL A 570 23.80 -16.19 -12.08
C VAL A 570 23.86 -17.13 -10.88
N LYS A 571 22.88 -18.03 -10.73
CA LYS A 571 22.90 -19.04 -9.67
C LYS A 571 24.06 -20.02 -9.83
N GLY A 572 24.33 -20.48 -11.05
CA GLY A 572 25.49 -21.35 -11.31
C GLY A 572 26.83 -20.65 -11.07
N GLU A 573 26.94 -19.36 -11.36
CA GLU A 573 28.12 -18.56 -11.01
C GLU A 573 28.29 -18.46 -9.48
N ALA A 574 27.19 -18.24 -8.74
CA ALA A 574 27.21 -18.23 -7.28
C ALA A 574 27.67 -19.58 -6.72
N GLU A 575 27.12 -20.69 -7.22
CA GLU A 575 27.51 -22.06 -6.83
C GLU A 575 29.01 -22.31 -7.05
N ARG A 576 29.55 -21.91 -8.22
CA ARG A 576 30.97 -22.03 -8.52
C ARG A 576 31.82 -21.23 -7.54
N LYS A 577 31.54 -19.94 -7.36
CA LYS A 577 32.33 -19.08 -6.47
C LYS A 577 32.26 -19.52 -5.02
N LEU A 578 31.09 -19.92 -4.54
CA LEU A 578 30.91 -20.45 -3.19
C LEU A 578 31.70 -21.76 -2.99
N SER A 579 31.75 -22.62 -4.00
CA SER A 579 32.50 -23.88 -3.91
C SER A 579 34.01 -23.68 -3.73
N GLU A 580 34.56 -22.55 -4.21
CA GLU A 580 35.98 -22.19 -4.09
C GLU A 580 36.37 -21.79 -2.65
N LEU A 581 35.39 -21.42 -1.81
CA LEU A 581 35.60 -21.09 -0.40
C LEU A 581 35.64 -22.32 0.51
N ARG A 582 35.43 -23.52 -0.03
CA ARG A 582 35.43 -24.74 0.76
C ARG A 582 36.84 -25.01 1.33
N THR A 583 36.90 -25.31 2.62
CA THR A 583 38.09 -25.78 3.31
C THR A 583 37.77 -26.97 4.21
N SER A 584 38.77 -27.52 4.90
CA SER A 584 38.54 -28.56 5.93
C SER A 584 37.80 -28.05 7.17
N LYS A 585 37.73 -26.73 7.38
CA LYS A 585 37.03 -26.09 8.50
C LYS A 585 35.74 -25.37 8.09
N PHE A 586 35.51 -25.20 6.78
CA PHE A 586 34.36 -24.48 6.24
C PHE A 586 33.80 -25.26 5.05
N HIS A 587 32.66 -25.92 5.27
CA HIS A 587 31.98 -26.73 4.27
C HIS A 587 30.90 -25.90 3.59
N VAL A 588 31.02 -25.73 2.27
CA VAL A 588 29.97 -25.11 1.47
C VAL A 588 29.23 -26.20 0.72
N GLU A 589 27.92 -26.30 0.91
CA GLU A 589 27.05 -27.24 0.20
C GLU A 589 25.89 -26.49 -0.44
N THR A 590 25.42 -26.94 -1.60
CA THR A 590 24.30 -26.31 -2.31
C THR A 590 23.13 -27.27 -2.44
N VAL A 591 21.92 -26.77 -2.26
CA VAL A 591 20.69 -27.50 -2.60
C VAL A 591 19.94 -26.76 -3.70
N ARG A 592 19.53 -27.48 -4.75
CA ARG A 592 18.74 -27.00 -5.88
C ARG A 592 17.30 -27.51 -5.79
N PRO A 593 16.45 -26.93 -4.92
CA PRO A 593 15.03 -27.28 -4.90
C PRO A 593 14.37 -26.90 -6.23
N CYS A 594 13.29 -27.59 -6.57
CA CYS A 594 12.51 -27.35 -7.78
C CYS A 594 11.23 -26.58 -7.42
N HIS A 595 10.05 -27.18 -7.55
CA HIS A 595 8.80 -26.52 -7.22
C HIS A 595 8.61 -26.50 -5.69
N VAL A 596 9.01 -25.39 -5.06
CA VAL A 596 8.87 -25.18 -3.61
C VAL A 596 7.41 -24.90 -3.24
N ASP A 597 6.84 -25.78 -2.43
CA ASP A 597 5.39 -25.82 -2.17
C ASP A 597 5.08 -25.72 -0.67
N ALA A 598 4.20 -24.77 -0.31
CA ALA A 598 3.71 -24.58 1.06
C ALA A 598 2.27 -25.01 1.27
N ALA A 599 1.66 -25.70 0.31
CA ALA A 599 0.25 -26.10 0.38
C ALA A 599 -0.13 -26.83 1.66
N ASN A 600 0.77 -27.64 2.23
CA ASN A 600 0.51 -28.38 3.47
C ASN A 600 1.16 -27.77 4.72
N HIS A 601 2.05 -26.78 4.59
CA HIS A 601 2.83 -26.22 5.71
C HIS A 601 2.09 -25.11 6.47
N ASP A 602 1.13 -25.47 7.32
CA ASP A 602 0.23 -24.50 7.98
C ASP A 602 0.95 -23.45 8.84
N ALA A 603 2.04 -23.81 9.50
CA ALA A 603 2.78 -22.93 10.41
C ALA A 603 3.36 -21.69 9.70
N ILE A 604 3.80 -21.82 8.44
CA ILE A 604 4.43 -20.72 7.70
C ILE A 604 3.48 -19.93 6.80
N LYS A 605 2.30 -20.49 6.46
CA LYS A 605 1.30 -19.84 5.58
C LYS A 605 0.96 -18.38 5.95
N PRO A 606 0.85 -17.99 7.23
CA PRO A 606 0.57 -16.60 7.60
C PRO A 606 1.72 -15.62 7.29
N HIS A 607 2.94 -16.13 7.11
CA HIS A 607 4.18 -15.36 7.04
C HIS A 607 4.79 -15.31 5.63
N ILE A 608 4.24 -16.09 4.68
CA ILE A 608 4.70 -16.10 3.30
C ILE A 608 3.90 -15.10 2.45
N PRO A 609 4.56 -14.32 1.57
CA PRO A 609 3.87 -13.41 0.65
C PRO A 609 3.06 -14.20 -0.38
N ASN A 610 1.88 -13.69 -0.74
CA ASN A 610 1.12 -14.23 -1.87
C ASN A 610 1.96 -14.14 -3.16
N PRO A 611 2.22 -15.26 -3.87
CA PRO A 611 3.08 -15.27 -5.04
C PRO A 611 2.48 -14.54 -6.26
N GLY A 612 1.17 -14.25 -6.23
CA GLY A 612 0.46 -13.47 -7.25
C GLY A 612 -0.53 -14.31 -8.08
N MET A 613 -1.46 -13.64 -8.76
CA MET A 613 -2.59 -14.29 -9.46
C MET A 613 -2.16 -15.29 -10.54
N VAL A 614 -1.14 -14.95 -11.34
CA VAL A 614 -0.62 -15.83 -12.40
C VAL A 614 -0.03 -17.11 -11.82
N TYR A 615 0.76 -16.99 -10.75
CA TYR A 615 1.33 -18.15 -10.07
C TYR A 615 0.23 -19.02 -9.45
N ASN A 616 -0.77 -18.42 -8.80
CA ASN A 616 -1.87 -19.16 -8.20
C ASN A 616 -2.72 -19.91 -9.25
N ALA A 617 -2.91 -19.31 -10.44
CA ALA A 617 -3.61 -19.97 -11.54
C ALA A 617 -2.79 -21.15 -12.10
N LEU A 618 -1.47 -20.99 -12.26
CA LEU A 618 -0.58 -22.07 -12.66
C LEU A 618 -0.52 -23.18 -11.60
N ASP A 619 -0.47 -22.84 -10.31
CA ASP A 619 -0.46 -23.82 -9.22
C ASP A 619 -1.78 -24.58 -9.10
N LEU A 620 -2.92 -23.94 -9.41
CA LEU A 620 -4.22 -24.62 -9.44
C LEU A 620 -4.26 -25.75 -10.48
N VAL A 621 -3.63 -25.53 -11.63
CA VAL A 621 -3.62 -26.49 -12.75
C VAL A 621 -2.50 -27.52 -12.60
N PHE A 622 -1.28 -27.08 -12.33
CA PHE A 622 -0.10 -27.94 -12.32
C PHE A 622 0.27 -28.45 -10.93
N GLY A 623 -0.10 -27.75 -9.86
CA GLY A 623 0.22 -28.12 -8.48
C GLY A 623 -0.26 -29.54 -8.12
N PRO A 624 -1.52 -29.94 -8.39
CA PRO A 624 -1.98 -31.31 -8.14
C PRO A 624 -1.17 -32.37 -8.89
N ILE A 625 -0.79 -32.10 -10.15
CA ILE A 625 0.03 -33.02 -10.97
C ILE A 625 1.45 -33.11 -10.40
N ILE A 626 2.05 -31.98 -10.03
CA ILE A 626 3.38 -31.96 -9.42
C ILE A 626 3.40 -32.74 -8.10
N ARG A 627 2.38 -32.55 -7.26
CA ARG A 627 2.23 -33.23 -5.96
C ARG A 627 2.01 -34.74 -6.09
N THR A 628 1.28 -35.20 -7.12
CA THR A 628 0.84 -36.61 -7.24
C THR A 628 1.62 -37.44 -8.24
N MET A 629 2.24 -36.84 -9.26
CA MET A 629 2.85 -37.57 -10.38
C MET A 629 4.30 -37.15 -10.69
N LEU A 630 4.75 -35.94 -10.28
CA LEU A 630 6.11 -35.45 -10.55
C LEU A 630 6.91 -35.24 -9.26
N HIS A 631 6.99 -36.27 -8.43
CA HIS A 631 7.67 -36.21 -7.13
C HIS A 631 9.14 -35.75 -7.22
N SER A 632 9.84 -36.07 -8.32
CA SER A 632 11.22 -35.61 -8.58
C SER A 632 11.35 -34.10 -8.78
N MET A 633 10.25 -33.40 -9.07
CA MET A 633 10.18 -31.95 -9.27
C MET A 633 9.51 -31.21 -8.10
N HIS A 634 8.97 -31.92 -7.11
CA HIS A 634 8.28 -31.36 -5.96
C HIS A 634 9.24 -31.15 -4.79
N SER A 635 9.17 -30.00 -4.13
CA SER A 635 9.97 -29.66 -2.94
C SER A 635 9.05 -29.10 -1.84
N PRO A 636 8.32 -29.96 -1.11
CA PRO A 636 7.41 -29.49 -0.06
C PRO A 636 8.19 -28.86 1.09
N THR A 637 7.77 -27.65 1.50
CA THR A 637 8.45 -26.88 2.55
C THR A 637 8.54 -27.63 3.88
N GLU A 638 7.48 -28.33 4.30
CA GLU A 638 7.48 -29.15 5.54
C GLU A 638 8.64 -30.16 5.62
N ARG A 639 9.18 -30.59 4.48
CA ARG A 639 10.34 -31.49 4.40
C ARG A 639 11.63 -30.74 4.10
N LEU A 640 11.57 -29.75 3.22
CA LEU A 640 12.74 -28.98 2.80
C LEU A 640 13.36 -28.20 3.98
N GLY A 641 12.55 -27.58 4.83
CA GLY A 641 13.03 -26.83 6.00
C GLY A 641 13.84 -27.68 6.99
N PRO A 642 13.27 -28.80 7.49
CA PRO A 642 13.99 -29.75 8.33
C PRO A 642 15.25 -30.32 7.67
N PHE A 643 15.17 -30.75 6.42
CA PHE A 643 16.34 -31.27 5.70
C PHE A 643 17.49 -30.27 5.65
N LEU A 644 17.22 -29.01 5.27
CA LEU A 644 18.24 -27.96 5.23
C LEU A 644 18.81 -27.65 6.62
N THR A 645 17.97 -27.71 7.66
CA THR A 645 18.40 -27.52 9.05
C THR A 645 19.37 -28.63 9.48
N GLU A 646 19.01 -29.88 9.20
CA GLU A 646 19.84 -31.05 9.51
C GLU A 646 21.13 -31.10 8.68
N MET A 647 21.12 -30.63 7.43
CA MET A 647 22.33 -30.43 6.64
C MET A 647 23.27 -29.41 7.31
N ALA A 648 22.74 -28.28 7.79
CA ALA A 648 23.54 -27.29 8.51
C ALA A 648 24.09 -27.83 9.84
N MET A 649 23.45 -28.85 10.42
CA MET A 649 23.91 -29.59 11.59
C MET A 649 24.91 -30.72 11.27
N GLY A 650 25.22 -30.98 9.99
CA GLY A 650 26.16 -32.02 9.57
C GLY A 650 25.61 -33.45 9.55
N LYS A 651 24.29 -33.65 9.72
CA LYS A 651 23.70 -35.01 9.81
C LYS A 651 23.86 -35.84 8.53
N TYR A 652 24.08 -35.18 7.38
CA TYR A 652 24.21 -35.81 6.08
C TYR A 652 25.65 -35.91 5.57
N ASP A 653 26.68 -35.50 6.33
CA ASP A 653 28.06 -35.43 5.84
C ASP A 653 28.53 -36.77 5.21
N LYS A 654 28.22 -37.90 5.85
CA LYS A 654 28.56 -39.24 5.32
C LYS A 654 27.85 -39.56 4.01
N ASP A 655 26.58 -39.18 3.87
CA ASP A 655 25.80 -39.40 2.66
C ASP A 655 26.30 -38.51 1.52
N LEU A 656 26.70 -37.28 1.82
CA LEU A 656 27.29 -36.33 0.89
C LEU A 656 28.68 -36.77 0.42
N ASP A 657 29.47 -37.40 1.30
CA ASP A 657 30.76 -37.99 0.97
C ASP A 657 30.60 -39.23 0.08
N ALA A 658 29.60 -40.08 0.37
CA ALA A 658 29.31 -41.27 -0.42
C ALA A 658 28.75 -40.95 -1.83
N GLY A 659 28.09 -39.79 -1.98
CA GLY A 659 27.58 -39.30 -3.27
C GLY A 659 26.34 -40.05 -3.78
N GLY A 660 26.34 -40.38 -5.08
CA GLY A 660 25.23 -41.07 -5.75
C GLY A 660 24.29 -40.14 -6.52
N ASN A 661 23.24 -40.73 -7.11
CA ASN A 661 22.32 -40.03 -8.03
C ASN A 661 21.84 -38.66 -7.52
N GLY A 662 22.04 -37.60 -8.31
CA GLY A 662 21.65 -36.23 -7.98
C GLY A 662 22.60 -35.46 -7.07
N ILE A 663 23.75 -36.02 -6.69
CA ILE A 663 24.81 -35.30 -5.97
C ILE A 663 25.97 -35.06 -6.94
N LEU A 664 26.25 -33.79 -7.22
CA LEU A 664 27.37 -33.37 -8.05
C LEU A 664 28.50 -32.87 -7.17
N ASN A 665 29.75 -33.12 -7.56
CA ASN A 665 30.92 -32.57 -6.90
C ASN A 665 31.47 -31.38 -7.71
N LEU A 666 31.69 -30.25 -7.03
CA LEU A 666 32.32 -29.06 -7.59
C LEU A 666 33.32 -28.54 -6.57
N ASN A 667 34.62 -28.61 -6.88
CA ASN A 667 35.71 -28.19 -5.98
C ASN A 667 35.60 -28.81 -4.57
N GLY A 668 35.17 -30.07 -4.48
CA GLY A 668 34.94 -30.75 -3.19
C GLY A 668 33.62 -30.39 -2.50
N SER A 669 32.89 -29.39 -2.99
CA SER A 669 31.54 -29.05 -2.53
C SER A 669 30.49 -29.89 -3.23
N ARG A 670 29.40 -30.23 -2.54
CA ARG A 670 28.29 -31.02 -3.06
C ARG A 670 27.16 -30.10 -3.48
N ILE A 671 26.69 -30.33 -4.69
CA ILE A 671 25.46 -29.72 -5.22
C ILE A 671 24.41 -30.82 -5.28
N LEU A 672 23.38 -30.68 -4.46
CA LEU A 672 22.27 -31.60 -4.38
C LEU A 672 21.14 -31.13 -5.28
N GLU A 673 20.80 -31.93 -6.27
CA GLU A 673 19.58 -31.76 -7.02
C GLU A 673 18.37 -32.21 -6.20
N ASN A 674 17.16 -31.81 -6.61
CA ASN A 674 15.93 -32.15 -5.90
C ASN A 674 15.75 -33.68 -5.73
N VAL A 675 16.22 -34.48 -6.68
CA VAL A 675 16.21 -35.95 -6.60
C VAL A 675 17.08 -36.49 -5.46
N ALA A 676 18.21 -35.85 -5.15
CA ALA A 676 19.05 -36.22 -4.01
C ALA A 676 18.38 -35.83 -2.69
N PHE A 677 17.80 -34.63 -2.60
CA PHE A 677 16.98 -34.23 -1.45
C PHE A 677 15.86 -35.24 -1.17
N GLN A 678 15.07 -35.60 -2.19
CA GLN A 678 13.98 -36.56 -2.05
C GLN A 678 14.46 -37.95 -1.62
N ARG A 679 15.65 -38.36 -2.07
CA ARG A 679 16.26 -39.65 -1.71
C ARG A 679 16.78 -39.68 -0.29
N LEU A 680 17.47 -38.62 0.15
CA LEU A 680 18.13 -38.56 1.46
C LEU A 680 17.13 -38.31 2.59
N TYR A 681 16.11 -37.49 2.34
CA TYR A 681 15.09 -37.14 3.32
C TYR A 681 13.80 -37.94 3.09
N ARG A 682 13.85 -39.28 3.17
CA ARG A 682 12.65 -40.12 2.99
C ARG A 682 11.64 -39.92 4.13
N PRO A 683 10.33 -40.08 3.87
CA PRO A 683 9.32 -40.12 4.92
C PRO A 683 9.54 -41.28 5.90
#